data_AF-A0A848KWI7-F1
#
_entry.id   AF-A0A848KWI7-F1
#
_cell.length_a   1.000
_cell.length_b   1.000
_cell.length_c   1.000
_cell.angle_alpha   90.00
_cell.angle_beta   90.00
_cell.angle_gamma   90.00
#
_symmetry.space_group_name_H-M   'P 1'
#
loop_
_entity.id
_entity.type
_entity.pdbx_description
1 polymer ?
#
loop_
_entity_poly.entity_id
_entity_poly.type
_entity_poly.pdbx_seq_one_letter_code
_entity_poly.pdbx_strand_id
1 'polypeptide(L)'
;MTAIDDLYVEFDDVDPIIVDIPDDDALEVLVIQGADGRSMQPTGQVPTYADLPTLADVDRGQVWVAEGLAYIWDGSAWPAQSEGIPFQGPKGDQGRGIDTIEIVGDSLVFTMSDSPTTETVAVPAITAANNAATAAAASATAAAGSAGTAADAATAAAAARDTATTKATDAAASATAAAGSSTAAATAKTAAESAAGTATTKAADATASASAAGTAKTAAESAQTAAATSATAAAGSATNAGTSATAAGNSAAAAATSQTASADSAANSAASASDSQYWAEQAAESVGSGIPNATTTTKGGVQLSNTTGEVGGTWDHMVVNGWNSKADLVGGKIPQSQLPQVAIMDVRSVASTAARLALTDVQTGDIAIQTGNPGRGTYILSGSDPSSASDWTLMVVDMSVTSVNGYTGIVVLSKSDVGLANVDNTSDSNKPVSTATQTALNGKVGTARTVSAGTGLTGGGDLTADRSIALSAATQTSLGKADSAVQPTRAVSGGTGLTGGGDLSADRTLSLSAATQASLGKADSAIQQAALDSAIGNAQLIAINAQTVTAYTLDLSDQNKAVECANASAITVTVPPNSAKAFPIGSVIEVVQTGAGQVTIAQGSGVTVSSRSGLKLAGQWAVAVLRKRSTDGWILAGDTTT
;
A
#
# COMPACT_ATOMS: atom_id res chain seq x y z
N MET A 1 49.37 126.02 -45.92
CA MET A 1 48.85 126.26 -44.56
C MET A 1 47.36 126.12 -44.66
N THR A 2 46.85 124.99 -44.19
CA THR A 2 45.59 124.75 -43.45
C THR A 2 45.33 123.24 -43.55
N ALA A 3 45.20 122.62 -42.38
CA ALA A 3 45.22 121.17 -42.15
C ALA A 3 43.94 120.47 -42.64
N ILE A 4 44.14 119.30 -43.26
CA ILE A 4 43.21 118.26 -43.70
C ILE A 4 44.12 116.98 -43.82
N ASP A 5 43.84 115.76 -43.36
CA ASP A 5 42.57 115.02 -43.24
C ASP A 5 42.61 113.98 -42.09
N ASP A 6 41.42 113.69 -41.59
CA ASP A 6 41.07 112.78 -40.50
C ASP A 6 41.23 111.28 -40.84
N LEU A 7 41.37 110.44 -39.80
CA LEU A 7 40.74 109.12 -39.75
C LEU A 7 39.98 108.99 -38.43
N TYR A 8 38.67 109.30 -38.48
CA TYR A 8 37.71 109.10 -37.40
C TYR A 8 37.18 107.66 -37.44
N VAL A 9 37.30 106.94 -36.32
CA VAL A 9 36.44 105.78 -36.01
C VAL A 9 35.86 106.02 -34.62
N GLU A 10 34.57 106.32 -34.60
CA GLU A 10 33.78 106.65 -33.41
C GLU A 10 33.06 105.39 -32.93
N PHE A 11 33.25 104.99 -31.67
CA PHE A 11 32.24 104.26 -30.90
C PHE A 11 32.30 104.69 -29.43
N ASP A 12 31.33 105.54 -29.10
CA ASP A 12 30.70 105.89 -27.82
C ASP A 12 31.52 105.82 -26.51
N ASP A 13 31.70 107.03 -25.96
CA ASP A 13 31.85 107.41 -24.56
C ASP A 13 33.04 106.86 -23.74
N VAL A 14 33.95 107.82 -23.49
CA VAL A 14 34.92 108.03 -22.39
C VAL A 14 36.39 107.57 -22.59
N ASP A 15 37.18 108.59 -22.98
CA ASP A 15 38.62 108.90 -22.84
C ASP A 15 39.74 107.90 -23.24
N PRO A 16 40.58 108.26 -24.25
CA PRO A 16 41.66 107.42 -24.79
C PRO A 16 42.95 107.45 -23.97
N ILE A 17 43.52 106.27 -23.71
CA ILE A 17 44.89 106.08 -23.24
C ILE A 17 45.85 106.32 -24.42
N ILE A 18 46.74 107.30 -24.25
CA ILE A 18 47.86 107.57 -25.17
C ILE A 18 48.83 106.39 -25.07
N VAL A 19 48.94 105.60 -26.14
CA VAL A 19 49.97 104.55 -26.28
C VAL A 19 51.13 105.14 -27.07
N ASP A 20 52.28 105.27 -26.40
CA ASP A 20 53.56 105.60 -27.02
C ASP A 20 54.07 104.36 -27.77
N ILE A 21 54.27 104.47 -29.08
CA ILE A 21 54.76 103.38 -29.94
C ILE A 21 56.27 103.51 -30.06
N PRO A 22 57.07 102.53 -29.61
CA PRO A 22 58.48 102.50 -29.92
C PRO A 22 58.66 102.02 -31.36
N ASP A 23 59.22 102.90 -32.19
CA ASP A 23 59.82 102.63 -33.49
C ASP A 23 60.84 101.48 -33.37
N ASP A 24 60.50 100.31 -33.89
CA ASP A 24 61.48 99.45 -34.55
C ASP A 24 60.79 98.78 -35.75
N ASP A 25 61.51 98.80 -36.86
CA ASP A 25 60.99 98.72 -38.22
C ASP A 25 60.18 97.44 -38.52
N ALA A 26 58.96 97.68 -39.02
CA ALA A 26 58.25 96.97 -40.08
C ALA A 26 57.96 95.46 -39.90
N LEU A 27 56.71 95.17 -39.54
CA LEU A 27 55.73 94.48 -40.41
C LEU A 27 54.38 94.40 -39.66
N GLU A 28 53.53 95.41 -39.83
CA GLU A 28 52.15 95.36 -39.33
C GLU A 28 51.33 94.42 -40.23
N VAL A 29 51.19 93.16 -39.81
CA VAL A 29 50.37 92.16 -40.51
C VAL A 29 48.90 92.47 -40.25
N LEU A 30 48.25 93.14 -41.20
CA LEU A 30 46.80 93.29 -41.22
C LEU A 30 46.13 91.91 -41.39
N VAL A 31 45.73 91.28 -40.28
CA VAL A 31 45.01 89.99 -40.28
C VAL A 31 43.55 90.22 -40.66
N ILE A 32 43.25 90.16 -41.96
CA ILE A 32 41.88 90.03 -42.44
C ILE A 32 41.54 88.53 -42.39
N GLN A 33 40.51 88.09 -41.66
CA GLN A 33 40.08 86.68 -41.65
C GLN A 33 38.93 86.46 -42.64
N GLY A 34 39.02 85.43 -43.48
CA GLY A 34 37.90 84.95 -44.31
C GLY A 34 36.91 84.11 -43.52
N ALA A 35 35.65 84.03 -43.95
CA ALA A 35 34.62 83.18 -43.31
C ALA A 35 34.95 81.67 -43.43
N ASP A 36 34.60 80.91 -42.39
CA ASP A 36 34.91 79.48 -42.26
C ASP A 36 34.65 78.67 -43.55
N GLY A 37 35.68 77.98 -44.03
CA GLY A 37 35.61 77.09 -45.19
C GLY A 37 35.76 77.76 -46.57
N ARG A 38 36.06 79.08 -46.66
CA ARG A 38 36.43 79.77 -47.92
C ARG A 38 37.67 80.66 -47.72
N SER A 39 38.71 80.51 -48.55
CA SER A 39 39.90 81.38 -48.52
C SER A 39 39.61 82.81 -48.99
N MET A 40 40.39 83.78 -48.49
CA MET A 40 40.36 85.17 -48.95
C MET A 40 40.85 85.26 -50.41
N GLN A 41 40.12 85.95 -51.29
CA GLN A 41 40.56 86.22 -52.67
C GLN A 41 41.06 87.66 -52.79
N PRO A 42 42.38 87.91 -52.78
CA PRO A 42 42.90 89.23 -53.09
C PRO A 42 42.74 89.51 -54.60
N THR A 43 42.38 90.75 -54.94
CA THR A 43 42.06 91.19 -56.33
C THR A 43 43.24 91.02 -57.32
N GLY A 44 44.47 90.81 -56.82
CA GLY A 44 45.67 90.52 -57.61
C GLY A 44 46.24 89.12 -57.34
N GLN A 45 45.49 88.06 -57.66
CA GLN A 45 45.96 86.66 -57.57
C GLN A 45 46.13 86.07 -58.98
N VAL A 46 47.30 85.51 -59.26
CA VAL A 46 47.58 84.75 -60.49
C VAL A 46 48.02 83.32 -60.18
N PRO A 47 47.89 82.36 -61.12
CA PRO A 47 48.18 80.96 -60.85
C PRO A 47 49.67 80.69 -60.59
N THR A 48 50.56 81.25 -61.41
CA THR A 48 52.01 81.00 -61.33
C THR A 48 52.82 82.29 -61.27
N TYR A 49 54.06 82.22 -60.80
CA TYR A 49 54.93 83.40 -60.71
C TYR A 49 55.18 84.06 -62.07
N ALA A 50 55.18 83.27 -63.15
CA ALA A 50 55.35 83.76 -64.52
C ALA A 50 54.18 84.63 -65.01
N ASP A 51 53.02 84.53 -64.35
CA ASP A 51 51.80 85.25 -64.72
C ASP A 51 51.70 86.64 -64.05
N LEU A 52 52.71 87.04 -63.27
CA LEU A 52 52.73 88.36 -62.64
C LEU A 52 52.80 89.47 -63.69
N PRO A 53 51.92 90.49 -63.63
CA PRO A 53 51.86 91.54 -64.64
C PRO A 53 53.09 92.43 -64.59
N THR A 54 53.51 92.99 -65.73
CA THR A 54 54.52 94.05 -65.73
C THR A 54 53.89 95.36 -65.26
N LEU A 55 54.40 95.93 -64.17
CA LEU A 55 53.88 97.15 -63.57
C LEU A 55 54.82 98.34 -63.83
N ALA A 56 54.30 99.56 -63.71
CA ALA A 56 55.12 100.77 -63.83
C ALA A 56 55.82 101.11 -62.50
N ASP A 57 56.83 101.98 -62.53
CA ASP A 57 57.58 102.37 -61.32
C ASP A 57 56.69 103.08 -60.27
N VAL A 58 55.63 103.75 -60.73
CA VAL A 58 54.60 104.35 -59.87
C VAL A 58 53.82 103.32 -59.04
N ASP A 59 53.79 102.06 -59.46
CA ASP A 59 53.06 100.98 -58.78
C ASP A 59 53.91 100.24 -57.74
N ARG A 60 55.09 100.78 -57.39
CA ARG A 60 55.97 100.22 -56.36
C ARG A 60 55.21 99.98 -55.06
N GLY A 61 55.31 98.77 -54.53
CA GLY A 61 54.64 98.33 -53.31
C GLY A 61 53.35 97.54 -53.53
N GLN A 62 52.86 97.39 -54.77
CA GLN A 62 51.71 96.51 -55.03
C GLN A 62 52.03 95.05 -54.73
N VAL A 63 51.09 94.37 -54.06
CA VAL A 63 51.21 92.97 -53.66
C VAL A 63 50.35 92.09 -54.54
N TRP A 64 50.96 91.06 -55.13
CA TRP A 64 50.26 90.02 -55.89
C TRP A 64 50.59 88.64 -55.33
N VAL A 65 49.62 87.73 -55.39
CA VAL A 65 49.78 86.37 -54.88
C VAL A 65 49.88 85.40 -56.05
N ALA A 66 50.96 84.62 -56.09
CA ALA A 66 51.19 83.57 -57.08
C ALA A 66 51.73 82.32 -56.38
N GLU A 67 51.23 81.13 -56.74
CA GLU A 67 51.67 79.84 -56.15
C GLU A 67 51.62 79.77 -54.60
N GLY A 68 50.72 80.54 -53.98
CA GLY A 68 50.59 80.59 -52.51
C GLY A 68 51.63 81.48 -51.81
N LEU A 69 52.45 82.20 -52.58
CA LEU A 69 53.38 83.21 -52.09
C LEU A 69 52.93 84.62 -52.53
N ALA A 70 53.06 85.60 -51.66
CA ALA A 70 52.87 87.00 -51.94
C ALA A 70 54.19 87.65 -52.37
N TYR A 71 54.14 88.40 -53.47
CA TYR A 71 55.26 89.15 -54.04
C TYR A 71 54.92 90.63 -54.03
N ILE A 72 55.91 91.48 -53.78
CA ILE A 72 55.75 92.94 -53.70
C ILE A 72 56.60 93.58 -54.79
N TRP A 73 56.00 94.40 -55.66
CA TRP A 73 56.70 95.04 -56.78
C TRP A 73 57.67 96.10 -56.28
N ASP A 74 58.95 96.03 -56.66
CA ASP A 74 60.00 96.93 -56.15
C ASP A 74 60.13 98.26 -56.93
N GLY A 75 59.27 98.46 -57.95
CA GLY A 75 59.30 99.60 -58.86
C GLY A 75 59.95 99.29 -60.21
N SER A 76 60.75 98.23 -60.28
CA SER A 76 61.49 97.84 -61.48
C SER A 76 61.30 96.38 -61.92
N ALA A 77 61.19 95.46 -60.96
CA ALA A 77 61.01 94.04 -61.19
C ALA A 77 60.24 93.38 -60.03
N TRP A 78 59.72 92.18 -60.28
CA TRP A 78 59.21 91.31 -59.22
C TRP A 78 60.40 90.61 -58.54
N PRO A 79 60.39 90.46 -57.19
CA PRO A 79 61.38 89.68 -56.46
C PRO A 79 61.42 88.25 -56.97
N ALA A 80 62.60 87.62 -57.06
CA ALA A 80 62.75 86.30 -57.66
C ALA A 80 61.74 85.28 -57.09
N GLN A 81 61.31 84.29 -57.89
CA GLN A 81 60.26 83.34 -57.51
C GLN A 81 60.48 82.68 -56.13
N SER A 82 61.73 82.41 -55.75
CA SER A 82 62.09 81.82 -54.46
C SER A 82 61.99 82.77 -53.26
N GLU A 83 61.86 84.07 -53.48
CA GLU A 83 61.82 85.11 -52.45
C GLU A 83 60.40 85.55 -52.09
N GLY A 84 59.37 84.86 -52.61
CA GLY A 84 57.98 85.12 -52.26
C GLY A 84 57.64 84.80 -50.81
N ILE A 85 56.75 85.60 -50.21
CA ILE A 85 56.36 85.49 -48.79
C ILE A 85 55.16 84.54 -48.66
N PRO A 86 55.21 83.48 -47.83
CA PRO A 86 54.08 82.56 -47.68
C PRO A 86 52.77 83.26 -47.28
N PHE A 87 51.73 83.10 -48.10
CA PHE A 87 50.40 83.68 -47.87
C PHE A 87 49.37 82.56 -47.61
N GLN A 88 49.58 81.78 -46.55
CA GLN A 88 48.62 80.75 -46.11
C GLN A 88 48.63 80.59 -44.58
N GLY A 89 47.46 80.70 -43.94
CA GLY A 89 47.28 80.40 -42.52
C GLY A 89 47.21 78.89 -42.22
N PRO A 90 47.49 78.43 -40.99
CA PRO A 90 47.41 77.02 -40.62
C PRO A 90 45.99 76.47 -40.78
N LYS A 91 45.88 75.23 -41.27
CA LYS A 91 44.61 74.50 -41.41
C LYS A 91 44.00 74.25 -40.03
N GLY A 92 42.73 74.61 -39.82
CA GLY A 92 42.01 74.35 -38.58
C GLY A 92 41.72 72.86 -38.33
N ASP A 93 41.56 72.49 -37.05
CA ASP A 93 41.37 71.10 -36.61
C ASP A 93 40.03 70.50 -37.07
N GLN A 94 40.02 69.18 -37.30
CA GLN A 94 38.86 68.40 -37.76
C GLN A 94 37.96 68.03 -36.56
N GLY A 95 36.63 68.16 -36.70
CA GLY A 95 35.67 67.92 -35.61
C GLY A 95 35.52 66.44 -35.17
N ARG A 96 35.09 66.23 -33.91
CA ARG A 96 34.94 64.92 -33.21
C ARG A 96 33.94 63.97 -33.88
N GLY A 97 34.32 62.69 -34.08
CA GLY A 97 33.46 61.60 -34.60
C GLY A 97 33.56 60.30 -33.79
N ILE A 98 32.62 59.37 -34.00
CA ILE A 98 32.59 58.03 -33.37
C ILE A 98 33.20 57.00 -34.34
N ASP A 99 34.12 56.17 -33.86
CA ASP A 99 34.85 55.17 -34.65
C ASP A 99 34.22 53.76 -34.54
N THR A 100 33.99 53.27 -33.32
CA THR A 100 33.38 51.94 -33.09
C THR A 100 32.41 51.93 -31.90
N ILE A 101 31.45 50.99 -31.91
CA ILE A 101 30.51 50.75 -30.82
C ILE A 101 30.54 49.26 -30.49
N GLU A 102 30.78 48.91 -29.22
CA GLU A 102 30.80 47.53 -28.72
C GLU A 102 29.95 47.38 -27.46
N ILE A 103 29.37 46.18 -27.24
CA ILE A 103 28.68 45.84 -25.99
C ILE A 103 29.71 45.20 -25.05
N VAL A 104 29.98 45.84 -23.92
CA VAL A 104 30.89 45.33 -22.89
C VAL A 104 30.14 45.31 -21.56
N GLY A 105 29.89 44.09 -21.04
CA GLY A 105 29.08 43.92 -19.83
C GLY A 105 27.62 44.31 -20.05
N ASP A 106 27.18 45.37 -19.38
CA ASP A 106 25.81 45.93 -19.45
C ASP A 106 25.74 47.28 -20.18
N SER A 107 26.83 47.68 -20.84
CA SER A 107 27.00 49.01 -21.38
C SER A 107 27.41 48.98 -22.85
N LEU A 108 27.04 50.04 -23.58
CA LEU A 108 27.58 50.33 -24.90
C LEU A 108 28.82 51.20 -24.73
N VAL A 109 29.94 50.76 -25.29
CA VAL A 109 31.20 51.47 -25.27
C VAL A 109 31.45 52.05 -26.65
N PHE A 110 31.56 53.38 -26.73
CA PHE A 110 31.83 54.13 -27.94
C PHE A 110 33.30 54.54 -27.95
N THR A 111 34.04 54.17 -28.99
CA THR A 111 35.43 54.62 -29.18
C THR A 111 35.43 55.86 -30.08
N MET A 112 36.08 56.94 -29.65
CA MET A 112 36.09 58.23 -30.39
C MET A 112 37.27 58.31 -31.36
N SER A 113 37.09 59.02 -32.47
CA SER A 113 38.05 59.07 -33.58
C SER A 113 39.32 59.90 -33.32
N ASP A 114 39.31 60.75 -32.28
CA ASP A 114 40.35 61.74 -31.99
C ASP A 114 41.21 61.42 -30.76
N SER A 115 40.87 60.40 -29.98
CA SER A 115 41.57 60.05 -28.74
C SER A 115 41.22 58.63 -28.29
N PRO A 116 42.10 57.86 -27.60
CA PRO A 116 41.79 56.53 -27.07
C PRO A 116 40.78 56.56 -25.90
N THR A 117 40.02 57.64 -25.76
CA THR A 117 38.98 57.80 -24.75
C THR A 117 37.72 57.10 -25.22
N THR A 118 37.31 56.09 -24.46
CA THR A 118 36.04 55.41 -24.62
C THR A 118 34.97 56.10 -23.79
N GLU A 119 33.79 56.32 -24.37
CA GLU A 119 32.60 56.76 -23.64
C GLU A 119 31.69 55.56 -23.40
N THR A 120 31.37 55.28 -22.14
CA THR A 120 30.55 54.14 -21.74
C THR A 120 29.16 54.61 -21.34
N VAL A 121 28.14 54.08 -22.00
CA VAL A 121 26.72 54.35 -21.70
C VAL A 121 26.09 53.09 -21.15
N ALA A 122 25.65 53.15 -19.89
CA ALA A 122 24.89 52.07 -19.28
C ALA A 122 23.52 51.93 -19.96
N VAL A 123 23.19 50.72 -20.40
CA VAL A 123 21.90 50.42 -21.03
C VAL A 123 21.19 49.34 -20.20
N PRO A 124 20.26 49.72 -19.30
CA PRO A 124 19.58 48.79 -18.39
C PRO A 124 18.91 47.59 -19.08
N ALA A 125 18.51 47.73 -20.34
CA ALA A 125 17.95 46.65 -21.14
C ALA A 125 18.94 45.51 -21.41
N ILE A 126 20.25 45.80 -21.50
CA ILE A 126 21.30 44.77 -21.67
C ILE A 126 21.46 43.94 -20.39
N THR A 127 21.40 44.57 -19.21
CA THR A 127 21.37 43.88 -17.91
C THR A 127 20.14 42.96 -17.80
N ALA A 128 18.96 43.46 -18.18
CA ALA A 128 17.73 42.68 -18.16
C ALA A 128 17.81 41.46 -19.11
N ALA A 129 18.37 41.63 -20.31
CA ALA A 129 18.58 40.55 -21.26
C ALA A 129 19.56 39.49 -20.75
N ASN A 130 20.69 39.89 -20.15
CA ASN A 130 21.67 38.96 -19.57
C ASN A 130 21.10 38.18 -18.36
N ASN A 131 20.32 38.84 -17.51
CA ASN A 131 19.64 38.17 -16.38
C ASN A 131 18.58 37.17 -16.87
N ALA A 132 17.81 37.53 -17.91
CA ALA A 132 16.84 36.63 -18.52
C ALA A 132 17.52 35.42 -19.17
N ALA A 133 18.64 35.61 -19.88
CA ALA A 133 19.43 34.52 -20.45
C ALA A 133 19.99 33.57 -19.37
N THR A 134 20.45 34.12 -18.25
CA THR A 134 20.94 33.34 -17.10
C THR A 134 19.81 32.53 -16.44
N ALA A 135 18.64 33.16 -16.25
CA ALA A 135 17.46 32.47 -15.71
C ALA A 135 16.95 31.36 -16.65
N ALA A 136 16.99 31.59 -17.96
CA ALA A 136 16.65 30.58 -18.96
C ALA A 136 17.62 29.40 -18.93
N ALA A 137 18.93 29.64 -18.81
CA ALA A 137 19.95 28.59 -18.68
C ALA A 137 19.79 27.76 -17.37
N ALA A 138 19.48 28.43 -16.26
CA ALA A 138 19.17 27.77 -15.00
C ALA A 138 17.90 26.89 -15.10
N SER A 139 16.87 27.41 -15.76
CA SER A 139 15.62 26.68 -16.00
C SER A 139 15.83 25.46 -16.91
N ALA A 140 16.67 25.57 -17.94
CA ALA A 140 17.04 24.44 -18.80
C ALA A 140 17.80 23.35 -18.02
N THR A 141 18.68 23.74 -17.09
CA THR A 141 19.41 22.81 -16.23
C THR A 141 18.47 22.10 -15.25
N ALA A 142 17.51 22.81 -14.65
CA ALA A 142 16.50 22.23 -13.78
C ALA A 142 15.55 21.28 -14.53
N ALA A 143 15.18 21.61 -15.77
CA ALA A 143 14.39 20.74 -16.64
C ALA A 143 15.16 19.44 -17.00
N ALA A 144 16.46 19.55 -17.30
CA ALA A 144 17.31 18.38 -17.55
C ALA A 144 17.44 17.49 -16.30
N GLY A 145 17.60 18.08 -15.11
CA GLY A 145 17.61 17.33 -13.84
C GLY A 145 16.29 16.62 -13.55
N SER A 146 15.17 17.28 -13.84
CA SER A 146 13.81 16.72 -13.70
C SER A 146 13.58 15.56 -14.69
N ALA A 147 14.09 15.67 -15.91
CA ALA A 147 14.05 14.60 -16.90
C ALA A 147 14.89 13.37 -16.47
N GLY A 148 16.06 13.60 -15.87
CA GLY A 148 16.88 12.52 -15.29
C GLY A 148 16.19 11.78 -14.16
N THR A 149 15.59 12.51 -13.21
CA THR A 149 14.82 11.90 -12.11
C THR A 149 13.59 11.14 -12.61
N ALA A 150 12.92 11.62 -13.66
CA ALA A 150 11.83 10.89 -14.31
C ALA A 150 12.30 9.59 -14.98
N ALA A 151 13.48 9.59 -15.61
CA ALA A 151 14.07 8.40 -16.21
C ALA A 151 14.49 7.35 -15.16
N ASP A 152 15.06 7.80 -14.03
CA ASP A 152 15.39 6.93 -12.90
C ASP A 152 14.13 6.32 -12.28
N ALA A 153 13.06 7.11 -12.12
CA ALA A 153 11.77 6.63 -11.64
C ALA A 153 11.13 5.60 -12.59
N ALA A 154 11.23 5.81 -13.91
CA ALA A 154 10.76 4.86 -14.91
C ALA A 154 11.54 3.53 -14.86
N THR A 155 12.85 3.60 -14.64
CA THR A 155 13.72 2.42 -14.47
C THR A 155 13.36 1.66 -13.19
N ALA A 156 13.16 2.36 -12.07
CA ALA A 156 12.73 1.78 -10.81
C ALA A 156 11.34 1.11 -10.93
N ALA A 157 10.40 1.73 -11.65
CA ALA A 157 9.08 1.17 -11.91
C ALA A 157 9.16 -0.11 -12.77
N ALA A 158 10.06 -0.15 -13.77
CA ALA A 158 10.29 -1.35 -14.57
C ALA A 158 10.85 -2.50 -13.71
N ALA A 159 11.85 -2.24 -12.87
CA ALA A 159 12.42 -3.25 -11.95
C ALA A 159 11.38 -3.76 -10.92
N ALA A 160 10.51 -2.89 -10.42
CA ALA A 160 9.41 -3.27 -9.53
C ALA A 160 8.39 -4.18 -10.22
N ARG A 161 8.06 -3.92 -11.49
CA ARG A 161 7.19 -4.78 -12.31
C ARG A 161 7.81 -6.15 -12.56
N ASP A 162 9.11 -6.23 -12.86
CA ASP A 162 9.80 -7.49 -13.08
C ASP A 162 9.86 -8.33 -11.79
N THR A 163 10.08 -7.66 -10.65
CA THR A 163 10.00 -8.27 -9.32
C THR A 163 8.60 -8.80 -9.03
N ALA A 164 7.55 -8.02 -9.32
CA ALA A 164 6.16 -8.46 -9.15
C ALA A 164 5.81 -9.67 -10.03
N THR A 165 6.31 -9.69 -11.27
CA THR A 165 6.14 -10.81 -12.21
C THR A 165 6.80 -12.10 -11.68
N THR A 166 8.02 -11.98 -11.14
CA THR A 166 8.73 -13.10 -10.51
C THR A 166 7.93 -13.62 -9.31
N LYS A 167 7.44 -12.74 -8.44
CA LYS A 167 6.63 -13.13 -7.27
C LYS A 167 5.30 -13.78 -7.64
N ALA A 168 4.65 -13.35 -8.73
CA ALA A 168 3.46 -14.01 -9.25
C ALA A 168 3.74 -15.45 -9.72
N THR A 169 4.93 -15.66 -10.33
CA THR A 169 5.39 -16.99 -10.75
C THR A 169 5.67 -17.90 -9.55
N ASP A 170 6.35 -17.38 -8.52
CA ASP A 170 6.60 -18.10 -7.26
C ASP A 170 5.28 -18.53 -6.56
N ALA A 171 4.28 -17.64 -6.58
CA ALA A 171 2.95 -17.93 -6.02
C ALA A 171 2.21 -19.04 -6.80
N ALA A 172 2.29 -19.04 -8.13
CA ALA A 172 1.71 -20.08 -8.97
C ALA A 172 2.39 -21.46 -8.75
N ALA A 173 3.72 -21.48 -8.59
CA ALA A 173 4.46 -22.68 -8.25
C ALA A 173 4.05 -23.23 -6.86
N SER A 174 3.89 -22.34 -5.89
CA SER A 174 3.43 -22.68 -4.53
C SER A 174 2.00 -23.25 -4.51
N ALA A 175 1.09 -22.67 -5.31
CA ALA A 175 -0.28 -23.19 -5.47
C ALA A 175 -0.29 -24.61 -6.08
N THR A 176 0.59 -24.86 -7.05
CA THR A 176 0.76 -26.19 -7.67
C THR A 176 1.28 -27.21 -6.65
N ALA A 177 2.24 -26.84 -5.81
CA ALA A 177 2.75 -27.69 -4.72
C ALA A 177 1.68 -28.00 -3.66
N ALA A 178 0.81 -27.03 -3.34
CA ALA A 178 -0.32 -27.22 -2.44
C ALA A 178 -1.36 -28.21 -3.01
N ALA A 179 -1.66 -28.12 -4.30
CA ALA A 179 -2.53 -29.07 -4.99
C ALA A 179 -1.94 -30.50 -5.01
N GLY A 180 -0.62 -30.61 -5.22
CA GLY A 180 0.11 -31.89 -5.10
C GLY A 180 0.02 -32.48 -3.70
N SER A 181 0.21 -31.68 -2.67
CA SER A 181 0.08 -32.09 -1.27
C SER A 181 -1.35 -32.54 -0.91
N SER A 182 -2.36 -31.84 -1.42
CA SER A 182 -3.77 -32.22 -1.26
C SER A 182 -4.07 -33.58 -1.90
N THR A 183 -3.53 -33.82 -3.10
CA THR A 183 -3.66 -35.10 -3.81
C THR A 183 -2.96 -36.24 -3.06
N ALA A 184 -1.76 -35.98 -2.51
CA ALA A 184 -1.04 -36.94 -1.67
C ALA A 184 -1.81 -37.28 -0.38
N ALA A 185 -2.42 -36.29 0.26
CA ALA A 185 -3.28 -36.49 1.44
C ALA A 185 -4.53 -37.32 1.12
N ALA A 186 -5.19 -37.06 -0.02
CA ALA A 186 -6.34 -37.85 -0.48
C ALA A 186 -5.97 -39.30 -0.80
N THR A 187 -4.78 -39.50 -1.40
CA THR A 187 -4.23 -40.84 -1.68
C THR A 187 -3.92 -41.59 -0.38
N ALA A 188 -3.31 -40.91 0.60
CA ALA A 188 -3.03 -41.46 1.92
C ALA A 188 -4.30 -41.80 2.69
N LYS A 189 -5.35 -40.98 2.59
CA LYS A 189 -6.69 -41.26 3.15
C LYS A 189 -7.28 -42.54 2.55
N THR A 190 -7.25 -42.67 1.22
CA THR A 190 -7.77 -43.86 0.53
C THR A 190 -6.99 -45.12 0.93
N ALA A 191 -5.66 -45.02 1.08
CA ALA A 191 -4.82 -46.10 1.58
C ALA A 191 -5.14 -46.46 3.03
N ALA A 192 -5.43 -45.47 3.89
CA ALA A 192 -5.85 -45.69 5.27
C ALA A 192 -7.23 -46.37 5.37
N GLU A 193 -8.18 -46.03 4.49
CA GLU A 193 -9.50 -46.67 4.41
C GLU A 193 -9.40 -48.14 3.97
N SER A 194 -8.56 -48.44 2.96
CA SER A 194 -8.24 -49.82 2.57
C SER A 194 -7.50 -50.60 3.66
N ALA A 195 -6.58 -49.95 4.39
CA ALA A 195 -5.84 -50.54 5.50
C ALA A 195 -6.76 -50.83 6.70
N ALA A 196 -7.76 -50.00 6.96
CA ALA A 196 -8.77 -50.24 8.00
C ALA A 196 -9.62 -51.48 7.69
N GLY A 197 -10.03 -51.69 6.43
CA GLY A 197 -10.69 -52.92 6.00
C GLY A 197 -9.79 -54.17 6.14
N THR A 198 -8.48 -54.01 5.95
CA THR A 198 -7.49 -55.08 6.13
C THR A 198 -7.19 -55.35 7.61
N ALA A 199 -7.23 -54.34 8.49
CA ALA A 199 -6.97 -54.46 9.93
C ALA A 199 -7.98 -55.33 10.68
N THR A 200 -9.23 -55.38 10.21
CA THR A 200 -10.24 -56.36 10.65
C THR A 200 -9.76 -57.81 10.47
N THR A 201 -8.83 -58.06 9.54
CA THR A 201 -8.24 -59.38 9.24
C THR A 201 -6.97 -59.67 10.06
N LYS A 202 -6.27 -58.65 10.60
CA LYS A 202 -4.89 -58.73 11.17
C LYS A 202 -4.76 -58.78 12.70
N ALA A 203 -5.85 -58.90 13.46
CA ALA A 203 -5.81 -59.10 14.93
C ALA A 203 -4.99 -60.33 15.39
N ALA A 204 -4.51 -61.15 14.45
CA ALA A 204 -3.60 -62.29 14.66
C ALA A 204 -2.08 -61.94 14.75
N ASP A 205 -1.60 -60.74 14.35
CA ASP A 205 -0.16 -60.47 14.08
C ASP A 205 0.60 -59.57 15.11
N ALA A 206 0.11 -59.40 16.33
CA ALA A 206 0.39 -58.26 17.22
C ALA A 206 1.84 -58.03 17.79
N THR A 207 2.80 -58.95 17.69
CA THR A 207 4.09 -58.86 18.41
C THR A 207 5.15 -57.96 17.74
N ALA A 208 5.03 -57.66 16.45
CA ALA A 208 6.05 -56.89 15.70
C ALA A 208 5.92 -55.35 15.83
N SER A 209 4.86 -54.83 16.45
CA SER A 209 4.43 -53.42 16.34
C SER A 209 5.09 -52.41 17.29
N ALA A 210 5.89 -52.83 18.27
CA ALA A 210 6.41 -51.94 19.31
C ALA A 210 7.54 -50.98 18.83
N SER A 211 8.41 -51.42 17.92
CA SER A 211 9.54 -50.61 17.43
C SER A 211 9.13 -49.53 16.41
N ALA A 212 8.05 -49.77 15.64
CA ALA A 212 7.53 -48.81 14.66
C ALA A 212 6.81 -47.60 15.29
N ALA A 213 6.25 -47.77 16.50
CA ALA A 213 5.57 -46.70 17.24
C ALA A 213 6.53 -45.59 17.72
N GLY A 214 7.80 -45.93 18.01
CA GLY A 214 8.82 -44.96 18.42
C GLY A 214 9.22 -44.01 17.29
N THR A 215 9.40 -44.53 16.07
CA THR A 215 9.78 -43.73 14.89
C THR A 215 8.66 -42.80 14.43
N ALA A 216 7.39 -43.23 14.56
CA ALA A 216 6.21 -42.41 14.21
C ALA A 216 6.03 -41.21 15.17
N LYS A 217 6.36 -41.36 16.45
CA LYS A 217 6.31 -40.27 17.45
C LYS A 217 7.31 -39.16 17.12
N THR A 218 8.55 -39.51 16.80
CA THR A 218 9.59 -38.52 16.44
C THR A 218 9.28 -37.79 15.13
N ALA A 219 8.66 -38.48 14.16
CA ALA A 219 8.21 -37.85 12.92
C ALA A 219 7.05 -36.87 13.13
N ALA A 220 6.10 -37.22 14.01
CA ALA A 220 4.99 -36.34 14.40
C ALA A 220 5.50 -35.08 15.14
N GLU A 221 6.45 -35.23 16.06
CA GLU A 221 7.07 -34.12 16.79
C GLU A 221 7.85 -33.16 15.86
N SER A 222 8.55 -33.72 14.85
CA SER A 222 9.24 -32.93 13.82
C SER A 222 8.27 -32.19 12.90
N ALA A 223 7.16 -32.84 12.50
CA ALA A 223 6.12 -32.21 11.68
C ALA A 223 5.40 -31.07 12.43
N GLN A 224 5.18 -31.24 13.73
CA GLN A 224 4.57 -30.21 14.58
C GLN A 224 5.48 -28.99 14.74
N THR A 225 6.79 -29.20 14.84
CA THR A 225 7.80 -28.13 14.86
C THR A 225 7.85 -27.37 13.53
N ALA A 226 7.84 -28.09 12.39
CA ALA A 226 7.83 -27.47 11.07
C ALA A 226 6.54 -26.66 10.77
N ALA A 227 5.38 -27.15 11.25
CA ALA A 227 4.13 -26.43 11.16
C ALA A 227 4.15 -25.13 11.97
N ALA A 228 4.74 -25.14 13.16
CA ALA A 228 4.91 -23.94 13.98
C ALA A 228 5.82 -22.90 13.29
N THR A 229 6.96 -23.34 12.72
CA THR A 229 7.85 -22.45 11.94
C THR A 229 7.14 -21.83 10.73
N SER A 230 6.30 -22.62 10.05
CA SER A 230 5.53 -22.14 8.89
C SER A 230 4.46 -21.11 9.28
N ALA A 231 3.82 -21.29 10.44
CA ALA A 231 2.87 -20.31 10.98
C ALA A 231 3.56 -18.98 11.31
N THR A 232 4.76 -19.02 11.90
CA THR A 232 5.56 -17.81 12.16
C THR A 232 5.98 -17.10 10.86
N ALA A 233 6.37 -17.85 9.83
CA ALA A 233 6.71 -17.27 8.52
C ALA A 233 5.50 -16.60 7.85
N ALA A 234 4.31 -17.22 7.92
CA ALA A 234 3.07 -16.66 7.40
C ALA A 234 2.68 -15.35 8.11
N ALA A 235 2.85 -15.29 9.44
CA ALA A 235 2.65 -14.06 10.21
C ALA A 235 3.63 -12.95 9.80
N GLY A 236 4.90 -13.29 9.55
CA GLY A 236 5.89 -12.34 9.03
C GLY A 236 5.54 -11.79 7.63
N SER A 237 5.05 -12.65 6.74
CA SER A 237 4.57 -12.23 5.42
C SER A 237 3.35 -11.31 5.49
N ALA A 238 2.41 -11.56 6.41
CA ALA A 238 1.25 -10.70 6.62
C ALA A 238 1.68 -9.28 7.08
N THR A 239 2.66 -9.19 7.98
CA THR A 239 3.23 -7.90 8.41
C THR A 239 3.90 -7.15 7.26
N ASN A 240 4.70 -7.82 6.44
CA ASN A 240 5.36 -7.20 5.29
C ASN A 240 4.37 -6.74 4.20
N ALA A 241 3.27 -7.47 4.02
CA ALA A 241 2.17 -7.05 3.15
C ALA A 241 1.51 -5.77 3.67
N GLY A 242 1.31 -5.65 4.98
CA GLY A 242 0.84 -4.41 5.62
C GLY A 242 1.78 -3.23 5.39
N THR A 243 3.09 -3.42 5.59
CA THR A 243 4.11 -2.38 5.33
C THR A 243 4.12 -1.95 3.86
N SER A 244 3.97 -2.89 2.94
CA SER A 244 3.94 -2.62 1.50
C SER A 244 2.66 -1.87 1.10
N ALA A 245 1.52 -2.19 1.70
CA ALA A 245 0.27 -1.46 1.49
C ALA A 245 0.38 0.00 1.95
N THR A 246 1.03 0.25 3.09
CA THR A 246 1.31 1.62 3.57
C THR A 246 2.25 2.38 2.62
N ALA A 247 3.32 1.74 2.13
CA ALA A 247 4.24 2.36 1.17
C ALA A 247 3.56 2.70 -0.17
N ALA A 248 2.65 1.83 -0.64
CA ALA A 248 1.82 2.11 -1.81
C ALA A 248 0.87 3.29 -1.57
N GLY A 249 0.26 3.39 -0.39
CA GLY A 249 -0.58 4.52 0.01
C GLY A 249 0.19 5.86 0.02
N ASN A 250 1.41 5.86 0.57
CA ASN A 250 2.28 7.04 0.58
C ASN A 250 2.69 7.47 -0.84
N SER A 251 2.96 6.50 -1.72
CA SER A 251 3.31 6.77 -3.12
C SER A 251 2.12 7.33 -3.91
N ALA A 252 0.91 6.82 -3.66
CA ALA A 252 -0.32 7.35 -4.26
C ALA A 252 -0.61 8.79 -3.79
N ALA A 253 -0.36 9.10 -2.52
CA ALA A 253 -0.47 10.47 -2.00
C ALA A 253 0.55 11.41 -2.66
N ALA A 254 1.81 11.00 -2.81
CA ALA A 254 2.83 11.78 -3.51
C ALA A 254 2.50 12.03 -4.99
N ALA A 255 1.90 11.06 -5.67
CA ALA A 255 1.40 11.21 -7.04
C ALA A 255 0.25 12.23 -7.12
N ALA A 256 -0.69 12.20 -6.16
CA ALA A 256 -1.77 13.19 -6.08
C ALA A 256 -1.23 14.61 -5.84
N THR A 257 -0.25 14.78 -4.96
CA THR A 257 0.41 16.08 -4.74
C THR A 257 1.13 16.58 -6.00
N SER A 258 1.81 15.70 -6.74
CA SER A 258 2.44 16.08 -8.02
C SER A 258 1.40 16.49 -9.08
N GLN A 259 0.23 15.83 -9.09
CA GLN A 259 -0.84 16.16 -10.02
C GLN A 259 -1.44 17.55 -9.73
N THR A 260 -1.62 17.91 -8.45
CA THR A 260 -2.02 19.27 -8.05
C THR A 260 -0.96 20.31 -8.45
N ALA A 261 0.32 20.06 -8.18
CA ALA A 261 1.40 20.97 -8.56
C ALA A 261 1.50 21.18 -10.09
N SER A 262 1.24 20.13 -10.88
CA SER A 262 1.18 20.21 -12.34
C SER A 262 -0.03 21.04 -12.82
N ALA A 263 -1.19 20.93 -12.15
CA ALA A 263 -2.36 21.73 -12.44
C ALA A 263 -2.14 23.22 -12.11
N ASP A 264 -1.51 23.52 -10.96
CA ASP A 264 -1.15 24.89 -10.57
C ASP A 264 -0.15 25.52 -11.55
N SER A 265 0.83 24.74 -12.03
CA SER A 265 1.79 25.18 -13.04
C SER A 265 1.13 25.48 -14.39
N ALA A 266 0.12 24.69 -14.79
CA ALA A 266 -0.67 24.93 -15.99
C ALA A 266 -1.53 26.20 -15.86
N ALA A 267 -2.13 26.43 -14.69
CA ALA A 267 -2.89 27.65 -14.39
C ALA A 267 -2.01 28.91 -14.43
N ASN A 268 -0.82 28.86 -13.82
CA ASN A 268 0.14 29.96 -13.87
C ASN A 268 0.62 30.25 -15.31
N SER A 269 0.82 29.21 -16.12
CA SER A 269 1.21 29.37 -17.52
C SER A 269 0.10 30.04 -18.35
N ALA A 270 -1.17 29.71 -18.09
CA ALA A 270 -2.32 30.34 -18.73
C ALA A 270 -2.51 31.82 -18.31
N ALA A 271 -2.23 32.14 -17.04
CA ALA A 271 -2.22 33.53 -16.56
C ALA A 271 -1.13 34.36 -17.25
N SER A 272 0.11 33.86 -17.34
CA SER A 272 1.20 34.53 -18.06
C SER A 272 0.92 34.73 -19.55
N ALA A 273 0.20 33.80 -20.19
CA ALA A 273 -0.23 33.93 -21.58
C ALA A 273 -1.30 35.04 -21.75
N SER A 274 -2.21 35.16 -20.80
CA SER A 274 -3.25 36.21 -20.77
C SER A 274 -2.63 37.59 -20.55
N ASP A 275 -1.68 37.72 -19.62
CA ASP A 275 -0.92 38.96 -19.39
C ASP A 275 -0.13 39.37 -20.65
N SER A 276 0.46 38.42 -21.36
CA SER A 276 1.18 38.69 -22.60
C SER A 276 0.27 39.18 -23.73
N GLN A 277 -0.97 38.67 -23.81
CA GLN A 277 -1.98 39.18 -24.75
C GLN A 277 -2.44 40.59 -24.39
N TYR A 278 -2.69 40.86 -23.10
CA TYR A 278 -3.05 42.20 -22.61
C TYR A 278 -1.98 43.24 -22.96
N TRP A 279 -0.70 42.96 -22.70
CA TRP A 279 0.39 43.89 -23.05
C TRP A 279 0.60 44.03 -24.57
N ALA A 280 0.31 43.00 -25.37
CA ALA A 280 0.34 43.08 -26.83
C ALA A 280 -0.80 43.95 -27.40
N GLU A 281 -2.00 43.87 -26.82
CA GLU A 281 -3.15 44.73 -27.19
C GLU A 281 -2.89 46.20 -26.83
N GLN A 282 -2.35 46.48 -25.63
CA GLN A 282 -1.97 47.85 -25.23
C GLN A 282 -0.87 48.46 -26.11
N ALA A 283 0.07 47.64 -26.59
CA ALA A 283 1.10 48.07 -27.53
C ALA A 283 0.50 48.37 -28.92
N ALA A 284 -0.45 47.56 -29.39
CA ALA A 284 -1.17 47.79 -30.64
C ALA A 284 -2.05 49.05 -30.59
N GLU A 285 -2.67 49.34 -29.44
CA GLU A 285 -3.48 50.55 -29.21
C GLU A 285 -2.60 51.81 -29.13
N SER A 286 -1.40 51.70 -28.54
CA SER A 286 -0.41 52.80 -28.49
C SER A 286 0.19 53.11 -29.87
N VAL A 287 0.35 52.11 -30.74
CA VAL A 287 0.84 52.31 -32.13
C VAL A 287 -0.31 52.75 -33.06
N GLY A 288 -1.54 52.30 -32.82
CA GLY A 288 -2.72 52.65 -33.63
C GLY A 288 -3.34 54.02 -33.34
N SER A 289 -3.10 54.62 -32.17
CA SER A 289 -3.71 55.90 -31.78
C SER A 289 -3.03 57.16 -32.35
N GLY A 290 -1.83 57.05 -32.92
CA GLY A 290 -1.06 58.20 -33.42
C GLY A 290 -0.69 59.20 -32.30
N ILE A 291 0.19 60.18 -32.60
CA ILE A 291 0.57 61.20 -31.61
C ILE A 291 -0.68 62.04 -31.25
N PRO A 292 -1.14 62.09 -29.99
CA PRO A 292 -2.26 62.92 -29.60
C PRO A 292 -1.99 64.42 -29.85
N ASN A 293 -3.04 65.20 -30.12
CA ASN A 293 -2.93 66.65 -30.26
C ASN A 293 -2.38 67.30 -28.98
N ALA A 294 -1.59 68.36 -29.13
CA ALA A 294 -0.99 69.07 -28.00
C ALA A 294 -2.06 69.60 -27.03
N THR A 295 -1.87 69.39 -25.73
CA THR A 295 -2.67 70.06 -24.69
C THR A 295 -1.87 71.22 -24.10
N THR A 296 -2.49 72.07 -23.28
CA THR A 296 -1.79 73.22 -22.64
C THR A 296 -0.68 72.81 -21.67
N THR A 297 -0.58 71.52 -21.33
CA THR A 297 0.41 70.98 -20.38
C THR A 297 1.21 69.79 -20.92
N THR A 298 1.01 69.36 -22.17
CA THR A 298 1.75 68.22 -22.76
C THR A 298 1.95 68.41 -24.27
N LYS A 299 3.20 68.27 -24.76
CA LYS A 299 3.53 68.48 -26.19
C LYS A 299 3.04 67.33 -27.08
N GLY A 300 2.37 67.67 -28.20
CA GLY A 300 1.79 66.75 -29.21
C GLY A 300 1.59 67.43 -30.59
N GLY A 301 0.82 66.84 -31.52
CA GLY A 301 0.56 67.38 -32.87
C GLY A 301 -0.26 68.70 -32.89
N VAL A 302 -0.12 69.52 -33.94
CA VAL A 302 -0.71 70.89 -34.03
C VAL A 302 -2.25 70.85 -33.96
N GLN A 303 -2.85 71.51 -32.96
CA GLN A 303 -4.30 71.66 -32.80
C GLN A 303 -4.75 73.05 -33.33
N LEU A 304 -5.68 73.08 -34.29
CA LEU A 304 -6.42 74.30 -34.70
C LEU A 304 -7.72 74.43 -33.87
N SER A 305 -8.10 75.65 -33.49
CA SER A 305 -9.15 76.01 -32.50
C SER A 305 -10.58 75.56 -32.86
N ASN A 306 -11.40 75.21 -31.84
CA ASN A 306 -12.84 74.89 -31.93
C ASN A 306 -13.71 76.01 -31.30
N THR A 307 -13.30 77.26 -31.44
CA THR A 307 -14.09 78.38 -30.94
C THR A 307 -15.13 78.77 -32.00
N THR A 308 -16.40 78.89 -31.60
CA THR A 308 -17.50 79.31 -32.48
C THR A 308 -17.19 80.67 -33.12
N GLY A 309 -17.06 80.70 -34.45
CA GLY A 309 -16.67 81.90 -35.21
C GLY A 309 -15.23 81.91 -35.74
N GLU A 310 -14.41 80.89 -35.45
CA GLU A 310 -13.07 80.71 -36.03
C GLU A 310 -13.05 79.58 -37.09
N VAL A 311 -12.01 79.56 -37.93
CA VAL A 311 -11.79 78.57 -39.00
C VAL A 311 -11.44 77.19 -38.42
N GLY A 312 -12.26 76.18 -38.71
CA GLY A 312 -12.01 74.76 -38.42
C GLY A 312 -11.97 73.91 -39.68
N GLY A 313 -11.94 72.58 -39.53
CA GLY A 313 -11.92 71.61 -40.64
C GLY A 313 -10.61 70.82 -40.74
N THR A 314 -10.53 69.93 -41.73
CA THR A 314 -9.30 69.20 -42.06
C THR A 314 -8.46 70.00 -43.06
N TRP A 315 -7.18 69.66 -43.19
CA TRP A 315 -6.22 70.38 -44.04
C TRP A 315 -6.65 70.53 -45.52
N ASP A 316 -7.59 69.70 -46.00
CA ASP A 316 -8.10 69.74 -47.38
C ASP A 316 -9.52 70.34 -47.51
N HIS A 317 -10.21 70.66 -46.41
CA HIS A 317 -11.55 71.29 -46.39
C HIS A 317 -11.77 72.12 -45.11
N MET A 318 -11.54 73.43 -45.19
CA MET A 318 -11.80 74.36 -44.07
C MET A 318 -13.29 74.77 -44.00
N VAL A 319 -13.87 74.75 -42.80
CA VAL A 319 -15.28 75.07 -42.48
C VAL A 319 -15.38 75.99 -41.25
N VAL A 320 -16.41 76.84 -41.18
CA VAL A 320 -16.71 77.66 -39.99
C VAL A 320 -17.88 77.05 -39.22
N ASN A 321 -17.62 76.63 -37.98
CA ASN A 321 -18.61 75.93 -37.16
C ASN A 321 -19.69 76.87 -36.59
N GLY A 322 -20.98 76.48 -36.68
CA GLY A 322 -22.11 77.10 -35.97
C GLY A 322 -23.15 77.85 -36.82
N TRP A 323 -23.05 77.86 -38.14
CA TRP A 323 -23.96 78.60 -39.02
C TRP A 323 -25.28 77.88 -39.36
N ASN A 324 -25.36 76.56 -39.21
CA ASN A 324 -26.54 75.77 -39.54
C ASN A 324 -27.65 75.76 -38.46
N SER A 325 -27.39 76.38 -37.30
CA SER A 325 -28.34 76.42 -36.16
C SER A 325 -28.94 77.80 -35.93
N LYS A 326 -28.81 78.72 -36.90
CA LYS A 326 -29.44 80.05 -36.87
C LYS A 326 -30.63 80.03 -37.82
N ALA A 327 -31.78 80.54 -37.36
CA ALA A 327 -32.94 80.73 -38.20
C ALA A 327 -32.60 81.74 -39.31
N ASP A 328 -32.88 81.37 -40.56
CA ASP A 328 -32.60 82.22 -41.70
C ASP A 328 -33.58 83.41 -41.74
N LEU A 329 -33.05 84.62 -41.93
CA LEU A 329 -33.84 85.85 -41.87
C LEU A 329 -34.31 86.23 -43.27
N VAL A 330 -35.59 86.02 -43.58
CA VAL A 330 -36.19 86.56 -44.79
C VAL A 330 -36.55 88.04 -44.55
N GLY A 331 -35.78 88.96 -45.13
CA GLY A 331 -36.01 90.40 -44.97
C GLY A 331 -35.82 90.93 -43.54
N GLY A 332 -35.04 90.23 -42.71
CA GLY A 332 -34.68 90.67 -41.35
C GLY A 332 -35.63 90.24 -40.21
N LYS A 333 -36.52 89.24 -40.42
CA LYS A 333 -37.43 88.71 -39.37
C LYS A 333 -37.51 87.17 -39.38
N ILE A 334 -37.89 86.55 -38.25
CA ILE A 334 -38.13 85.09 -38.11
C ILE A 334 -39.56 84.72 -38.58
N PRO A 335 -39.75 83.70 -39.45
CA PRO A 335 -41.06 83.28 -39.93
C PRO A 335 -41.98 82.67 -38.84
N GLN A 336 -43.27 83.01 -38.90
CA GLN A 336 -44.29 82.65 -37.92
C GLN A 336 -44.63 81.14 -37.87
N SER A 337 -44.16 80.33 -38.83
CA SER A 337 -44.24 78.86 -38.84
C SER A 337 -43.34 78.19 -37.80
N GLN A 338 -42.45 78.95 -37.18
CA GLN A 338 -41.62 78.50 -36.06
C GLN A 338 -42.22 78.90 -34.69
N LEU A 339 -43.50 79.31 -34.67
CA LEU A 339 -44.32 79.54 -33.48
C LEU A 339 -45.52 78.53 -33.41
N PRO A 340 -46.07 78.18 -32.23
CA PRO A 340 -46.66 76.86 -31.84
C PRO A 340 -48.22 76.81 -31.66
N GLN A 341 -48.87 75.63 -31.45
CA GLN A 341 -50.23 75.46 -30.80
C GLN A 341 -50.67 73.96 -30.64
N VAL A 342 -51.16 73.37 -29.51
CA VAL A 342 -52.56 73.21 -28.99
C VAL A 342 -52.59 72.33 -27.69
N ALA A 343 -53.64 72.45 -26.85
CA ALA A 343 -53.83 71.98 -25.47
C ALA A 343 -54.73 70.71 -25.26
N ILE A 344 -54.42 69.92 -24.20
CA ILE A 344 -55.17 68.96 -23.33
C ILE A 344 -56.31 68.05 -23.91
N MET A 345 -56.18 66.72 -23.69
CA MET A 345 -56.99 65.58 -24.21
C MET A 345 -57.98 64.97 -23.17
N ASP A 346 -59.16 64.49 -23.60
CA ASP A 346 -60.20 63.85 -22.76
C ASP A 346 -60.16 62.29 -22.85
N VAL A 347 -60.53 61.53 -21.80
CA VAL A 347 -60.41 60.04 -21.76
C VAL A 347 -61.78 59.32 -21.59
N ARG A 348 -62.01 58.22 -22.33
CA ARG A 348 -63.23 57.37 -22.30
C ARG A 348 -62.88 55.88 -22.19
N SER A 349 -63.78 55.04 -21.66
CA SER A 349 -63.60 53.57 -21.62
C SER A 349 -64.74 52.82 -22.31
N VAL A 350 -64.40 51.76 -23.07
CA VAL A 350 -65.32 51.04 -23.96
C VAL A 350 -65.10 49.52 -23.89
N ALA A 351 -66.15 48.74 -24.05
CA ALA A 351 -66.10 47.28 -23.88
C ALA A 351 -65.65 46.50 -25.13
N SER A 352 -65.67 47.10 -26.32
CA SER A 352 -65.35 46.44 -27.58
C SER A 352 -64.98 47.45 -28.68
N THR A 353 -64.40 46.97 -29.79
CA THR A 353 -64.02 47.83 -30.92
C THR A 353 -65.23 48.49 -31.59
N ALA A 354 -66.36 47.78 -31.68
CA ALA A 354 -67.60 48.35 -32.19
C ALA A 354 -68.09 49.52 -31.31
N ALA A 355 -67.95 49.42 -29.98
CA ALA A 355 -68.32 50.49 -29.06
C ALA A 355 -67.38 51.70 -29.16
N ARG A 356 -66.08 51.48 -29.42
CA ARG A 356 -65.10 52.56 -29.64
C ARG A 356 -65.42 53.37 -30.91
N LEU A 357 -65.72 52.70 -32.01
CA LEU A 357 -66.04 53.35 -33.29
C LEU A 357 -67.42 54.01 -33.31
N ALA A 358 -68.23 53.77 -32.29
CA ALA A 358 -69.54 54.42 -32.14
C ALA A 358 -69.48 55.69 -31.28
N LEU A 359 -68.30 56.13 -30.82
CA LEU A 359 -68.14 57.36 -30.06
C LEU A 359 -68.40 58.58 -30.95
N THR A 360 -69.29 59.48 -30.52
CA THR A 360 -69.70 60.66 -31.29
C THR A 360 -69.33 61.99 -30.62
N ASP A 361 -68.84 61.95 -29.39
CA ASP A 361 -68.51 63.09 -28.54
C ASP A 361 -66.99 63.20 -28.25
N VAL A 362 -66.15 62.91 -29.26
CA VAL A 362 -64.68 62.91 -29.16
C VAL A 362 -64.04 63.78 -30.26
N GLN A 363 -62.87 64.34 -29.98
CA GLN A 363 -62.07 65.14 -30.91
C GLN A 363 -60.64 64.59 -31.05
N THR A 364 -59.92 65.02 -32.09
CA THR A 364 -58.53 64.61 -32.34
C THR A 364 -57.66 64.95 -31.13
N GLY A 365 -57.00 63.92 -30.59
CA GLY A 365 -56.24 63.96 -29.34
C GLY A 365 -56.90 63.18 -28.20
N ASP A 366 -58.21 62.94 -28.23
CA ASP A 366 -58.90 62.21 -27.15
C ASP A 366 -58.53 60.72 -27.12
N ILE A 367 -58.62 60.11 -25.92
CA ILE A 367 -58.17 58.75 -25.64
C ILE A 367 -59.35 57.84 -25.32
N ALA A 368 -59.41 56.65 -25.94
CA ALA A 368 -60.35 55.58 -25.64
C ALA A 368 -59.65 54.32 -25.12
N ILE A 369 -60.01 53.84 -23.94
CA ILE A 369 -59.50 52.60 -23.32
C ILE A 369 -60.48 51.46 -23.62
N GLN A 370 -60.08 50.53 -24.50
CA GLN A 370 -60.86 49.34 -24.81
C GLN A 370 -60.47 48.17 -23.88
N THR A 371 -61.42 47.61 -23.15
CA THR A 371 -61.16 46.56 -22.14
C THR A 371 -61.44 45.13 -22.61
N GLY A 372 -62.25 44.93 -23.66
CA GLY A 372 -62.59 43.62 -24.22
C GLY A 372 -61.77 43.22 -25.46
N ASN A 373 -61.70 41.92 -25.72
CA ASN A 373 -61.05 41.32 -26.90
C ASN A 373 -62.06 41.05 -28.03
N PRO A 374 -61.62 41.01 -29.31
CA PRO A 374 -60.27 41.33 -29.80
C PRO A 374 -59.97 42.85 -29.74
N GLY A 375 -58.70 43.23 -29.60
CA GLY A 375 -58.27 44.64 -29.66
C GLY A 375 -58.26 45.39 -28.31
N ARG A 376 -58.04 44.70 -27.19
CA ARG A 376 -57.87 45.35 -25.88
C ARG A 376 -56.62 46.26 -25.90
N GLY A 377 -56.78 47.52 -25.49
CA GLY A 377 -55.70 48.50 -25.49
C GLY A 377 -56.19 49.94 -25.32
N THR A 378 -55.26 50.87 -25.12
CA THR A 378 -55.53 52.31 -25.04
C THR A 378 -55.29 52.93 -26.41
N TYR A 379 -56.27 53.63 -26.96
CA TYR A 379 -56.20 54.23 -28.30
C TYR A 379 -56.34 55.74 -28.21
N ILE A 380 -55.65 56.48 -29.06
CA ILE A 380 -55.80 57.92 -29.23
C ILE A 380 -56.40 58.22 -30.61
N LEU A 381 -57.36 59.13 -30.68
CA LEU A 381 -57.93 59.58 -31.95
C LEU A 381 -56.94 60.53 -32.61
N SER A 382 -56.21 60.05 -33.60
CA SER A 382 -55.20 60.80 -34.35
C SER A 382 -55.75 61.43 -35.64
N GLY A 383 -56.87 60.92 -36.15
CA GLY A 383 -57.59 61.46 -37.31
C GLY A 383 -58.80 62.31 -36.90
N SER A 384 -59.60 62.73 -37.88
CA SER A 384 -60.79 63.57 -37.66
C SER A 384 -62.09 62.77 -37.57
N ASP A 385 -62.10 61.49 -37.94
CA ASP A 385 -63.30 60.66 -37.97
C ASP A 385 -63.25 59.54 -36.90
N PRO A 386 -63.98 59.67 -35.77
CA PRO A 386 -63.98 58.67 -34.71
C PRO A 386 -64.68 57.37 -35.09
N SER A 387 -65.44 57.32 -36.19
CA SER A 387 -66.06 56.10 -36.69
C SER A 387 -65.13 55.22 -37.52
N SER A 388 -63.99 55.78 -37.96
CA SER A 388 -62.98 55.08 -38.73
C SER A 388 -61.91 54.45 -37.83
N ALA A 389 -61.68 53.14 -37.97
CA ALA A 389 -60.69 52.44 -37.16
C ALA A 389 -59.24 52.84 -37.45
N SER A 390 -58.95 53.34 -38.66
CA SER A 390 -57.63 53.83 -39.04
C SER A 390 -57.24 55.13 -38.36
N ASP A 391 -58.24 55.89 -37.92
CA ASP A 391 -58.03 57.20 -37.31
C ASP A 391 -57.73 57.06 -35.81
N TRP A 392 -57.95 55.88 -35.22
CA TRP A 392 -57.57 55.51 -33.86
C TRP A 392 -56.23 54.79 -33.84
N THR A 393 -55.20 55.43 -33.26
CA THR A 393 -53.88 54.85 -33.09
C THR A 393 -53.76 54.14 -31.74
N LEU A 394 -53.28 52.90 -31.72
CA LEU A 394 -53.03 52.16 -30.47
C LEU A 394 -51.79 52.71 -29.76
N MET A 395 -51.96 53.11 -28.51
CA MET A 395 -50.87 53.45 -27.61
C MET A 395 -50.46 52.17 -26.85
N VAL A 396 -49.37 51.55 -27.32
CA VAL A 396 -48.82 50.34 -26.71
C VAL A 396 -48.02 50.71 -25.46
N VAL A 397 -48.33 50.07 -24.34
CA VAL A 397 -47.48 50.09 -23.14
C VAL A 397 -47.03 48.65 -22.90
N ASP A 398 -45.73 48.42 -23.01
CA ASP A 398 -45.14 47.08 -22.96
C ASP A 398 -45.01 46.60 -21.50
N MET A 399 -45.64 45.48 -21.14
CA MET A 399 -45.50 44.89 -19.81
C MET A 399 -45.46 43.35 -19.82
N SER A 400 -44.39 42.82 -19.22
CA SER A 400 -44.11 41.45 -18.75
C SER A 400 -44.06 40.30 -19.77
N VAL A 401 -42.88 39.69 -19.86
CA VAL A 401 -42.47 38.47 -20.63
C VAL A 401 -43.31 38.20 -21.87
N THR A 402 -42.84 38.71 -23.01
CA THR A 402 -43.47 38.53 -24.32
C THR A 402 -43.25 37.13 -24.91
N SER A 403 -42.22 36.41 -24.47
CA SER A 403 -41.93 35.03 -24.90
C SER A 403 -41.12 34.23 -23.87
N VAL A 404 -41.24 32.90 -23.90
CA VAL A 404 -40.31 31.98 -23.23
C VAL A 404 -39.52 31.27 -24.32
N ASN A 405 -38.22 31.56 -24.39
CA ASN A 405 -37.33 31.05 -25.45
C ASN A 405 -37.89 31.27 -26.88
N GLY A 406 -38.50 32.43 -27.14
CA GLY A 406 -39.03 32.82 -28.45
C GLY A 406 -40.47 32.36 -28.76
N TYR A 407 -41.08 31.52 -27.92
CA TYR A 407 -42.47 31.08 -28.10
C TYR A 407 -43.47 32.05 -27.45
N THR A 408 -44.57 32.34 -28.16
CA THR A 408 -45.67 33.22 -27.71
C THR A 408 -47.01 32.44 -27.74
N GLY A 409 -48.01 32.81 -26.91
CA GLY A 409 -49.32 32.14 -26.86
C GLY A 409 -49.41 30.98 -25.83
N ILE A 410 -50.13 29.88 -26.15
CA ILE A 410 -50.14 28.67 -25.30
C ILE A 410 -48.77 27.99 -25.45
N VAL A 411 -47.93 28.12 -24.42
CA VAL A 411 -46.56 27.59 -24.42
C VAL A 411 -46.55 26.16 -23.89
N VAL A 412 -46.25 25.20 -24.76
CA VAL A 412 -45.97 23.80 -24.39
C VAL A 412 -44.46 23.59 -24.49
N LEU A 413 -43.81 23.34 -23.36
CA LEU A 413 -42.34 23.17 -23.29
C LEU A 413 -41.96 21.69 -23.31
N SER A 414 -40.98 21.36 -24.13
CA SER A 414 -40.19 20.13 -24.08
C SER A 414 -38.90 20.34 -23.28
N LYS A 415 -38.21 19.27 -22.91
CA LYS A 415 -36.94 19.37 -22.14
C LYS A 415 -35.85 20.15 -22.91
N SER A 416 -35.86 20.11 -24.23
CA SER A 416 -34.93 20.87 -25.07
C SER A 416 -35.17 22.38 -25.04
N ASP A 417 -36.41 22.82 -24.81
CA ASP A 417 -36.76 24.25 -24.85
C ASP A 417 -36.19 25.05 -23.67
N VAL A 418 -35.66 24.36 -22.66
CA VAL A 418 -35.04 24.95 -21.46
C VAL A 418 -33.58 24.52 -21.27
N GLY A 419 -32.93 24.01 -22.32
CA GLY A 419 -31.52 23.60 -22.26
C GLY A 419 -31.26 22.30 -21.50
N LEU A 420 -32.29 21.49 -21.25
CA LEU A 420 -32.22 20.22 -20.51
C LEU A 420 -32.33 19.00 -21.44
N ALA A 421 -31.92 19.13 -22.71
CA ALA A 421 -32.04 18.07 -23.72
C ALA A 421 -31.28 16.77 -23.33
N ASN A 422 -30.24 16.90 -22.50
CA ASN A 422 -29.43 15.77 -22.02
C ASN A 422 -29.91 15.21 -20.67
N VAL A 423 -31.00 15.75 -20.10
CA VAL A 423 -31.51 15.37 -18.78
C VAL A 423 -32.71 14.45 -18.95
N ASP A 424 -32.51 13.17 -18.62
CA ASP A 424 -33.59 12.17 -18.57
C ASP A 424 -34.27 12.13 -17.20
N ASN A 425 -35.60 11.95 -17.20
CA ASN A 425 -36.37 11.71 -15.97
C ASN A 425 -36.41 10.20 -15.68
N THR A 426 -35.26 9.64 -15.34
CA THR A 426 -35.12 8.22 -15.03
C THR A 426 -35.62 7.94 -13.61
N SER A 427 -36.58 7.01 -13.47
CA SER A 427 -37.09 6.59 -12.17
C SER A 427 -35.98 6.02 -11.29
N ASP A 428 -36.11 6.13 -9.96
CA ASP A 428 -35.06 5.68 -9.03
C ASP A 428 -34.65 4.21 -9.23
N SER A 429 -35.58 3.34 -9.64
CA SER A 429 -35.29 1.94 -9.94
C SER A 429 -34.47 1.73 -11.22
N ASN A 430 -34.49 2.68 -12.15
CA ASN A 430 -33.81 2.61 -13.43
C ASN A 430 -32.51 3.42 -13.45
N LYS A 431 -32.17 4.12 -12.35
CA LYS A 431 -30.92 4.85 -12.25
C LYS A 431 -29.75 3.85 -12.23
N PRO A 432 -28.74 4.04 -13.08
CA PRO A 432 -27.57 3.16 -13.07
C PRO A 432 -26.87 3.27 -11.71
N VAL A 433 -26.62 2.12 -11.08
CA VAL A 433 -25.68 2.03 -9.95
C VAL A 433 -24.26 2.25 -10.46
N SER A 434 -23.47 3.04 -9.74
CA SER A 434 -22.09 3.30 -10.12
C SER A 434 -21.29 1.99 -10.18
N THR A 435 -20.29 1.91 -11.05
CA THR A 435 -19.39 0.74 -11.14
C THR A 435 -18.74 0.42 -9.79
N ALA A 436 -18.40 1.44 -8.99
CA ALA A 436 -17.84 1.27 -7.65
C ALA A 436 -18.85 0.62 -6.69
N THR A 437 -20.10 1.09 -6.70
CA THR A 437 -21.20 0.51 -5.90
C THR A 437 -21.48 -0.93 -6.32
N GLN A 438 -21.54 -1.20 -7.63
CA GLN A 438 -21.76 -2.56 -8.14
C GLN A 438 -20.60 -3.50 -7.79
N THR A 439 -19.36 -3.01 -7.85
CA THR A 439 -18.17 -3.77 -7.45
C THR A 439 -18.22 -4.10 -5.95
N ALA A 440 -18.60 -3.15 -5.10
CA ALA A 440 -18.78 -3.38 -3.67
C ALA A 440 -19.92 -4.37 -3.37
N LEU A 441 -21.03 -4.31 -4.10
CA LEU A 441 -22.14 -5.25 -3.98
C LEU A 441 -21.74 -6.67 -4.41
N ASN A 442 -21.00 -6.80 -5.52
CA ASN A 442 -20.48 -8.09 -6.01
C ASN A 442 -19.47 -8.73 -5.03
N GLY A 443 -18.80 -7.93 -4.21
CA GLY A 443 -17.88 -8.40 -3.17
C GLY A 443 -18.59 -8.92 -1.91
N LYS A 444 -19.89 -8.67 -1.73
CA LYS A 444 -20.63 -9.23 -0.59
C LYS A 444 -20.74 -10.76 -0.72
N VAL A 445 -20.66 -11.45 0.40
CA VAL A 445 -20.91 -12.91 0.49
C VAL A 445 -22.29 -13.21 -0.09
N GLY A 446 -22.33 -14.03 -1.13
CA GLY A 446 -23.60 -14.44 -1.75
C GLY A 446 -24.41 -15.33 -0.82
N THR A 447 -25.73 -15.17 -0.84
CA THR A 447 -26.70 -16.01 -0.12
C THR A 447 -26.69 -17.48 -0.55
N ALA A 448 -26.04 -17.78 -1.69
CA ALA A 448 -25.86 -19.14 -2.20
C ALA A 448 -24.73 -19.93 -1.52
N ARG A 449 -23.92 -19.32 -0.66
CA ARG A 449 -22.86 -20.05 0.08
C ARG A 449 -23.50 -20.82 1.23
N THR A 450 -23.31 -22.15 1.23
CA THR A 450 -23.84 -23.05 2.26
C THR A 450 -22.73 -23.65 3.12
N VAL A 451 -22.95 -23.72 4.43
CA VAL A 451 -22.14 -24.49 5.37
C VAL A 451 -22.75 -25.87 5.50
N SER A 452 -22.05 -26.89 5.01
CA SER A 452 -22.45 -28.28 5.23
C SER A 452 -21.99 -28.74 6.60
N ALA A 453 -22.93 -28.96 7.52
CA ALA A 453 -22.61 -29.68 8.75
C ALA A 453 -22.29 -31.14 8.39
N GLY A 454 -21.01 -31.51 8.45
CA GLY A 454 -20.56 -32.87 8.19
C GLY A 454 -21.06 -33.86 9.23
N THR A 455 -20.67 -35.13 9.10
CA THR A 455 -21.05 -36.17 10.06
C THR A 455 -20.57 -35.82 11.46
N GLY A 456 -21.52 -35.75 12.40
CA GLY A 456 -21.24 -35.48 13.82
C GLY A 456 -21.42 -34.02 14.24
N LEU A 457 -21.78 -33.13 13.32
CA LEU A 457 -22.15 -31.74 13.60
C LEU A 457 -23.60 -31.47 13.18
N THR A 458 -24.23 -30.49 13.81
CA THR A 458 -25.56 -29.97 13.47
C THR A 458 -25.50 -28.47 13.23
N GLY A 459 -26.53 -27.90 12.60
CA GLY A 459 -26.66 -26.45 12.42
C GLY A 459 -26.08 -25.89 11.13
N GLY A 460 -25.84 -26.72 10.10
CA GLY A 460 -25.50 -26.24 8.75
C GLY A 460 -26.65 -25.50 8.06
N GLY A 461 -26.45 -25.08 6.82
CA GLY A 461 -27.44 -24.34 6.02
C GLY A 461 -26.80 -23.24 5.17
N ASP A 462 -27.61 -22.37 4.58
CA ASP A 462 -27.12 -21.16 3.90
C ASP A 462 -26.68 -20.07 4.89
N LEU A 463 -25.95 -19.08 4.39
CA LEU A 463 -25.47 -17.93 5.16
C LEU A 463 -26.42 -16.72 5.09
N THR A 464 -27.72 -16.94 4.94
CA THR A 464 -28.71 -15.85 4.95
C THR A 464 -28.89 -15.22 6.34
N ALA A 465 -28.45 -15.91 7.40
CA ALA A 465 -28.37 -15.43 8.77
C ALA A 465 -27.23 -16.14 9.55
N ASP A 466 -26.86 -15.58 10.71
CA ASP A 466 -25.80 -16.13 11.57
C ASP A 466 -26.01 -17.61 11.90
N ARG A 467 -24.93 -18.41 11.84
CA ARG A 467 -25.01 -19.86 11.94
C ARG A 467 -24.24 -20.43 13.12
N SER A 468 -24.91 -21.26 13.92
CA SER A 468 -24.33 -21.92 15.09
C SER A 468 -24.11 -23.40 14.77
N ILE A 469 -22.85 -23.82 14.76
CA ILE A 469 -22.46 -25.21 14.54
C ILE A 469 -22.24 -25.87 15.90
N ALA A 470 -22.92 -26.99 16.14
CA ALA A 470 -22.84 -27.73 17.39
C ALA A 470 -22.50 -29.20 17.14
N LEU A 471 -22.00 -29.90 18.16
CA LEU A 471 -21.86 -31.36 18.11
C LEU A 471 -23.24 -32.00 18.06
N SER A 472 -23.41 -33.00 17.20
CA SER A 472 -24.65 -33.78 17.15
C SER A 472 -24.88 -34.53 18.46
N ALA A 473 -26.15 -34.76 18.81
CA ALA A 473 -26.50 -35.55 19.99
C ALA A 473 -25.86 -36.96 19.96
N ALA A 474 -25.72 -37.55 18.77
CA ALA A 474 -25.03 -38.82 18.57
C ALA A 474 -23.53 -38.73 18.92
N THR A 475 -22.85 -37.67 18.48
CA THR A 475 -21.43 -37.45 18.80
C THR A 475 -21.22 -37.19 20.28
N GLN A 476 -22.10 -36.40 20.91
CA GLN A 476 -22.05 -36.17 22.35
C GLN A 476 -22.25 -37.48 23.14
N THR A 477 -23.18 -38.33 22.70
CA THR A 477 -23.41 -39.67 23.29
C THR A 477 -22.18 -40.57 23.12
N SER A 478 -21.57 -40.57 21.94
CA SER A 478 -20.35 -41.34 21.67
C SER A 478 -19.17 -40.86 22.51
N LEU A 479 -19.04 -39.54 22.72
CA LEU A 479 -18.01 -38.98 23.60
C LEU A 479 -18.24 -39.37 25.06
N GLY A 480 -19.49 -39.37 25.54
CA GLY A 480 -19.82 -39.87 26.88
C GLY A 480 -19.48 -41.35 27.08
N LYS A 481 -19.67 -42.19 26.05
CA LYS A 481 -19.23 -43.60 26.08
C LYS A 481 -17.71 -43.75 26.02
N ALA A 482 -17.02 -42.83 25.33
CA ALA A 482 -15.57 -42.81 25.26
C ALA A 482 -14.93 -42.34 26.56
N ASP A 483 -15.56 -41.41 27.28
CA ASP A 483 -15.11 -40.95 28.60
C ASP A 483 -15.17 -42.09 29.64
N SER A 484 -16.14 -43.00 29.50
CA SER A 484 -16.20 -44.27 30.25
C SER A 484 -15.38 -45.41 29.61
N ALA A 485 -14.18 -45.13 29.07
CA ALA A 485 -13.39 -46.04 28.21
C ALA A 485 -13.17 -47.47 28.75
N VAL A 486 -13.41 -47.74 30.03
CA VAL A 486 -13.64 -49.11 30.50
C VAL A 486 -15.05 -49.54 30.10
N GLN A 487 -15.16 -50.12 28.90
CA GLN A 487 -16.42 -50.65 28.37
C GLN A 487 -17.12 -51.50 29.46
N PRO A 488 -18.39 -51.21 29.82
CA PRO A 488 -19.09 -51.87 30.93
C PRO A 488 -19.32 -53.38 30.70
N THR A 489 -19.00 -53.88 29.51
CA THR A 489 -19.05 -55.31 29.16
C THR A 489 -17.72 -56.04 29.30
N ARG A 490 -16.59 -55.36 29.58
CA ARG A 490 -15.35 -56.06 29.90
C ARG A 490 -15.45 -56.61 31.32
N ALA A 491 -15.56 -57.93 31.42
CA ALA A 491 -15.64 -58.64 32.70
C ALA A 491 -14.52 -59.67 32.80
N VAL A 492 -14.03 -59.88 34.02
CA VAL A 492 -13.17 -61.01 34.36
C VAL A 492 -14.05 -62.14 34.85
N SER A 493 -14.06 -63.26 34.13
CA SER A 493 -14.75 -64.47 34.59
C SER A 493 -13.87 -65.21 35.58
N GLY A 494 -14.36 -65.41 36.82
CA GLY A 494 -13.66 -66.21 37.83
C GLY A 494 -13.57 -67.70 37.47
N GLY A 495 -14.40 -68.17 36.52
CA GLY A 495 -14.45 -69.58 36.12
C GLY A 495 -14.63 -70.54 37.30
N THR A 496 -14.32 -71.81 37.07
CA THR A 496 -14.24 -72.81 38.15
C THR A 496 -12.85 -72.76 38.75
N GLY A 497 -12.72 -72.12 39.91
CA GLY A 497 -11.50 -72.17 40.72
C GLY A 497 -10.98 -70.82 41.19
N LEU A 498 -11.47 -69.72 40.63
CA LEU A 498 -11.25 -68.37 41.13
C LEU A 498 -12.58 -67.74 41.56
N THR A 499 -12.50 -66.81 42.50
CA THR A 499 -13.57 -65.95 42.99
C THR A 499 -13.15 -64.49 42.79
N GLY A 500 -14.09 -63.56 42.85
CA GLY A 500 -13.81 -62.13 42.64
C GLY A 500 -13.83 -61.65 41.18
N GLY A 501 -14.34 -62.46 40.25
CA GLY A 501 -14.70 -62.00 38.89
C GLY A 501 -15.83 -60.95 38.91
N GLY A 502 -16.13 -60.33 37.77
CA GLY A 502 -17.09 -59.22 37.64
C GLY A 502 -16.74 -58.27 36.50
N ASP A 503 -17.52 -57.21 36.30
CA ASP A 503 -17.19 -56.13 35.36
C ASP A 503 -15.99 -55.30 35.87
N LEU A 504 -15.32 -54.62 34.94
CA LEU A 504 -14.14 -53.79 35.24
C LEU A 504 -14.49 -52.35 35.58
N SER A 505 -15.73 -52.05 35.98
CA SER A 505 -16.13 -50.69 36.37
C SER A 505 -15.46 -50.19 37.66
N ALA A 506 -14.75 -51.09 38.36
CA ALA A 506 -13.87 -50.79 39.49
C ALA A 506 -12.75 -51.86 39.57
N ASP A 507 -11.74 -51.62 40.41
CA ASP A 507 -10.65 -52.58 40.65
C ASP A 507 -11.20 -53.94 41.12
N ARG A 508 -10.65 -55.03 40.55
CA ARG A 508 -11.06 -56.41 40.85
C ARG A 508 -9.94 -57.17 41.56
N THR A 509 -10.28 -57.81 42.67
CA THR A 509 -9.39 -58.74 43.38
C THR A 509 -9.80 -60.17 43.08
N LEU A 510 -8.93 -60.94 42.45
CA LEU A 510 -9.15 -62.36 42.17
C LEU A 510 -8.50 -63.22 43.26
N SER A 511 -9.20 -64.27 43.68
CA SER A 511 -8.72 -65.19 44.73
C SER A 511 -9.07 -66.63 44.39
N LEU A 512 -8.26 -67.59 44.84
CA LEU A 512 -8.59 -69.01 44.71
C LEU A 512 -9.92 -69.31 45.42
N SER A 513 -10.77 -70.08 44.76
CA SER A 513 -12.03 -70.52 45.36
C SER A 513 -11.78 -71.40 46.58
N ALA A 514 -12.68 -71.35 47.56
CA ALA A 514 -12.59 -72.22 48.73
C ALA A 514 -12.52 -73.71 48.35
N ALA A 515 -13.19 -74.11 47.28
CA ALA A 515 -13.15 -75.48 46.76
C ALA A 515 -11.77 -75.87 46.21
N THR A 516 -11.09 -74.96 45.51
CA THR A 516 -9.73 -75.19 44.99
C THR A 516 -8.72 -75.24 46.13
N GLN A 517 -8.82 -74.32 47.10
CA GLN A 517 -7.97 -74.32 48.28
C GLN A 517 -8.13 -75.64 49.08
N ALA A 518 -9.36 -76.12 49.25
CA ALA A 518 -9.63 -77.40 49.90
C ALA A 518 -9.09 -78.61 49.13
N SER A 519 -9.13 -78.57 47.79
CA SER A 519 -8.59 -79.65 46.95
C SER A 519 -7.07 -79.73 47.05
N LEU A 520 -6.38 -78.58 47.10
CA LEU A 520 -4.94 -78.52 47.30
C LEU A 520 -4.54 -79.07 48.68
N GLY A 521 -5.27 -78.70 49.74
CA GLY A 521 -5.00 -79.24 51.09
C GLY A 521 -5.18 -80.76 51.19
N LYS A 522 -6.11 -81.35 50.42
CA LYS A 522 -6.24 -82.81 50.31
C LYS A 522 -5.05 -83.44 49.58
N ALA A 523 -4.53 -82.80 48.54
CA ALA A 523 -3.35 -83.26 47.82
C ALA A 523 -2.09 -83.25 48.71
N ASP A 524 -1.92 -82.20 49.52
CA ASP A 524 -0.79 -82.08 50.46
C ASP A 524 -0.81 -83.14 51.56
N SER A 525 -2.00 -83.61 51.95
CA SER A 525 -2.17 -84.59 53.03
C SER A 525 -2.23 -86.05 52.55
N ALA A 526 -2.10 -86.30 51.25
CA ALA A 526 -2.12 -87.66 50.72
C ALA A 526 -0.79 -88.38 51.03
N ILE A 527 -0.87 -89.58 51.65
CA ILE A 527 0.31 -90.42 51.90
C ILE A 527 0.93 -90.81 50.56
N GLN A 528 2.17 -90.39 50.33
CA GLN A 528 2.89 -90.68 49.09
C GLN A 528 3.33 -92.14 49.04
N GLN A 529 3.36 -92.72 47.82
CA GLN A 529 3.67 -94.14 47.57
C GLN A 529 4.93 -94.63 48.31
N ALA A 530 5.98 -93.79 48.40
CA ALA A 530 7.21 -94.13 49.10
C ALA A 530 7.05 -94.39 50.61
N ALA A 531 6.13 -93.69 51.28
CA ALA A 531 5.85 -93.90 52.70
C ALA A 531 5.09 -95.21 52.93
N LEU A 532 4.17 -95.55 52.00
CA LEU A 532 3.47 -96.84 52.01
C LEU A 532 4.45 -98.00 51.76
N ASP A 533 5.34 -97.85 50.78
CA ASP A 533 6.36 -98.86 50.47
C ASP A 533 7.31 -99.10 51.65
N SER A 534 7.73 -98.02 52.35
CA SER A 534 8.52 -98.14 53.59
C SER A 534 7.77 -98.86 54.72
N ALA A 535 6.48 -98.57 54.91
CA ALA A 535 5.68 -99.21 55.95
C ALA A 535 5.46 -100.71 55.68
N ILE A 536 5.19 -101.07 54.41
CA ILE A 536 5.05 -102.47 53.98
C ILE A 536 6.40 -103.20 54.10
N GLY A 537 7.49 -102.56 53.67
CA GLY A 537 8.84 -103.10 53.84
C GLY A 537 9.14 -103.43 55.30
N ASN A 538 8.94 -102.47 56.21
CA ASN A 538 9.15 -102.68 57.65
C ASN A 538 8.27 -103.78 58.25
N ALA A 539 7.03 -103.96 57.76
CA ALA A 539 6.13 -105.02 58.22
C ALA A 539 6.51 -106.43 57.74
N GLN A 540 7.34 -106.55 56.69
CA GLN A 540 7.80 -107.84 56.16
C GLN A 540 9.09 -108.36 56.82
N LEU A 541 9.83 -107.52 57.55
CA LEU A 541 11.01 -107.96 58.30
C LEU A 541 10.61 -108.64 59.61
N ILE A 542 11.26 -109.75 59.94
CA ILE A 542 11.18 -110.36 61.27
C ILE A 542 12.15 -109.59 62.17
N ALA A 543 11.63 -108.78 63.09
CA ALA A 543 12.46 -108.04 64.04
C ALA A 543 13.01 -108.99 65.13
N ILE A 544 14.21 -108.72 65.64
CA ILE A 544 14.86 -109.54 66.66
C ILE A 544 14.59 -108.96 68.06
N ASN A 545 14.25 -109.84 69.01
CA ASN A 545 14.26 -109.59 70.43
C ASN A 545 15.29 -110.52 71.11
N ALA A 546 16.49 -110.02 71.35
CA ALA A 546 17.55 -110.79 71.97
C ALA A 546 17.34 -110.92 73.49
N GLN A 547 17.38 -112.15 74.00
CA GLN A 547 17.18 -112.50 75.39
C GLN A 547 18.43 -113.17 75.96
N THR A 548 19.04 -112.54 76.96
CA THR A 548 20.24 -113.03 77.66
C THR A 548 19.94 -113.51 79.07
N VAL A 549 18.67 -113.58 79.46
CA VAL A 549 18.22 -114.04 80.79
C VAL A 549 18.09 -115.56 80.84
N THR A 550 18.04 -116.16 82.03
CA THR A 550 17.84 -117.61 82.23
C THR A 550 16.38 -118.03 82.29
N ALA A 551 15.45 -117.07 82.38
CA ALA A 551 14.01 -117.27 82.27
C ALA A 551 13.36 -116.08 81.57
N TYR A 552 12.61 -116.33 80.51
CA TYR A 552 11.90 -115.31 79.73
C TYR A 552 10.44 -115.71 79.54
N THR A 553 9.50 -114.81 79.84
CA THR A 553 8.08 -115.03 79.52
C THR A 553 7.72 -114.16 78.33
N LEU A 554 7.16 -114.77 77.28
CA LEU A 554 6.81 -114.05 76.06
C LEU A 554 5.84 -112.89 76.34
N ASP A 555 6.05 -111.75 75.70
CA ASP A 555 5.19 -110.56 75.78
C ASP A 555 4.55 -110.25 74.41
N LEU A 556 3.42 -109.54 74.38
CA LEU A 556 2.73 -109.18 73.12
C LEU A 556 3.66 -108.51 72.10
N SER A 557 4.68 -107.81 72.59
CA SER A 557 5.72 -107.19 71.76
C SER A 557 6.61 -108.17 70.99
N ASP A 558 6.58 -109.47 71.30
CA ASP A 558 7.28 -110.54 70.57
C ASP A 558 6.50 -111.05 69.36
N GLN A 559 5.26 -110.61 69.19
CA GLN A 559 4.44 -111.03 68.06
C GLN A 559 5.14 -110.71 66.74
N ASN A 560 5.30 -111.74 65.90
CA ASN A 560 5.97 -111.69 64.59
C ASN A 560 7.46 -111.27 64.67
N LYS A 561 8.11 -111.56 65.81
CA LYS A 561 9.54 -111.35 66.03
C LYS A 561 10.27 -112.68 66.25
N ALA A 562 11.59 -112.62 66.15
CA ALA A 562 12.50 -113.68 66.55
C ALA A 562 13.04 -113.40 67.96
N VAL A 563 12.73 -114.27 68.90
CA VAL A 563 13.27 -114.28 70.26
C VAL A 563 14.58 -115.06 70.26
N GLU A 564 15.70 -114.35 70.22
CA GLU A 564 17.03 -114.95 70.19
C GLU A 564 17.55 -115.18 71.61
N CYS A 565 17.62 -116.43 72.02
CA CYS A 565 18.10 -116.87 73.32
C CYS A 565 19.62 -116.99 73.35
N ALA A 566 20.31 -115.96 73.82
CA ALA A 566 21.77 -115.80 73.73
C ALA A 566 22.57 -116.15 75.00
N ASN A 567 21.93 -116.69 76.04
CA ASN A 567 22.61 -117.07 77.29
C ASN A 567 23.42 -118.38 77.13
N ALA A 568 24.59 -118.46 77.78
CA ALA A 568 25.42 -119.66 77.82
C ALA A 568 24.91 -120.74 78.82
N SER A 569 24.10 -120.33 79.80
CA SER A 569 23.36 -121.21 80.71
C SER A 569 21.96 -121.50 80.17
N ALA A 570 21.35 -122.60 80.61
CA ALA A 570 20.01 -122.99 80.16
C ALA A 570 18.98 -121.86 80.35
N ILE A 571 18.15 -121.64 79.32
CA ILE A 571 17.07 -120.63 79.33
C ILE A 571 15.72 -121.32 79.25
N THR A 572 14.81 -120.92 80.11
CA THR A 572 13.40 -121.31 80.01
C THR A 572 12.59 -120.20 79.37
N VAL A 573 12.00 -120.45 78.20
CA VAL A 573 11.09 -119.53 77.51
C VAL A 573 9.65 -119.98 77.78
N THR A 574 8.92 -119.22 78.58
CA THR A 574 7.56 -119.53 78.99
C THR A 574 6.54 -118.91 78.05
N VAL A 575 5.65 -119.73 77.50
CA VAL A 575 4.45 -119.26 76.83
C VAL A 575 3.41 -118.89 77.89
N PRO A 576 3.03 -117.61 78.04
CA PRO A 576 2.06 -117.19 79.05
C PRO A 576 0.62 -117.63 78.69
N PRO A 577 -0.27 -117.77 79.69
CA PRO A 577 -1.70 -117.95 79.41
C PRO A 577 -2.29 -116.71 78.72
N ASN A 578 -3.33 -116.94 77.92
CA ASN A 578 -4.05 -115.88 77.20
C ASN A 578 -4.61 -114.81 78.14
N SER A 579 -4.99 -115.19 79.36
CA SER A 579 -5.47 -114.28 80.39
C SER A 579 -4.40 -113.29 80.86
N ALA A 580 -3.11 -113.62 80.74
CA ALA A 580 -2.00 -112.72 81.06
C ALA A 580 -1.53 -111.93 79.84
N LYS A 581 -1.37 -112.60 78.68
CA LYS A 581 -0.93 -111.99 77.41
C LYS A 581 -1.75 -112.55 76.25
N ALA A 582 -2.71 -111.79 75.77
CA ALA A 582 -3.67 -112.21 74.74
C ALA A 582 -3.12 -112.08 73.31
N PHE A 583 -2.10 -112.87 72.96
CA PHE A 583 -1.62 -112.90 71.57
C PHE A 583 -2.77 -113.21 70.60
N PRO A 584 -2.94 -112.49 69.48
CA PRO A 584 -3.92 -112.84 68.46
C PRO A 584 -3.71 -114.27 67.93
N ILE A 585 -4.79 -115.01 67.63
CA ILE A 585 -4.68 -116.31 66.97
C ILE A 585 -3.99 -116.11 65.60
N GLY A 586 -3.01 -116.96 65.28
CA GLY A 586 -2.18 -116.80 64.09
C GLY A 586 -0.87 -116.05 64.33
N SER A 587 -0.64 -115.50 65.54
CA SER A 587 0.66 -114.97 65.95
C SER A 587 1.75 -116.01 65.76
N VAL A 588 2.87 -115.56 65.22
CA VAL A 588 4.09 -116.36 65.00
C VAL A 588 5.18 -115.74 65.83
N ILE A 589 5.93 -116.56 66.55
CA ILE A 589 7.11 -116.13 67.29
C ILE A 589 8.18 -117.15 66.97
N GLU A 590 9.28 -116.68 66.39
CA GLU A 590 10.45 -117.51 66.17
C GLU A 590 11.27 -117.51 67.46
N VAL A 591 11.78 -118.67 67.85
CA VAL A 591 12.66 -118.83 69.02
C VAL A 591 13.95 -119.45 68.50
N VAL A 592 15.07 -118.78 68.72
CA VAL A 592 16.37 -119.19 68.20
C VAL A 592 17.32 -119.38 69.37
N GLN A 593 17.98 -120.52 69.46
CA GLN A 593 19.01 -120.76 70.47
C GLN A 593 20.36 -120.25 69.97
N THR A 594 20.66 -118.97 70.13
CA THR A 594 21.94 -118.40 69.68
C THR A 594 23.08 -118.64 70.69
N GLY A 595 22.76 -118.81 71.98
CA GLY A 595 23.69 -119.16 73.05
C GLY A 595 23.90 -120.68 73.23
N ALA A 596 24.96 -121.07 73.94
CA ALA A 596 25.27 -122.48 74.23
C ALA A 596 24.30 -123.11 75.25
N GLY A 597 23.53 -122.29 75.99
CA GLY A 597 22.58 -122.75 76.98
C GLY A 597 21.37 -123.43 76.35
N GLN A 598 20.97 -124.59 76.88
CA GLN A 598 19.78 -125.29 76.41
C GLN A 598 18.53 -124.43 76.55
N VAL A 599 17.86 -124.13 75.43
CA VAL A 599 16.57 -123.44 75.42
C VAL A 599 15.46 -124.46 75.59
N THR A 600 14.59 -124.22 76.57
CA THR A 600 13.43 -125.06 76.86
C THR A 600 12.17 -124.20 76.83
N ILE A 601 11.17 -124.64 76.06
CA ILE A 601 9.85 -124.02 76.03
C ILE A 601 9.04 -124.53 77.23
N ALA A 602 8.66 -123.63 78.12
CA ALA A 602 7.77 -123.92 79.23
C ALA A 602 6.32 -123.55 78.89
N GLN A 603 5.40 -124.39 79.34
CA GLN A 603 3.96 -124.14 79.26
C GLN A 603 3.55 -123.34 80.50
N GLY A 604 3.02 -122.13 80.32
CA GLY A 604 2.36 -121.40 81.39
C GLY A 604 1.10 -122.13 81.88
N SER A 605 0.51 -121.65 82.98
CA SER A 605 -0.69 -122.27 83.56
C SER A 605 -1.84 -122.36 82.55
N GLY A 606 -2.34 -123.56 82.25
CA GLY A 606 -3.43 -123.78 81.28
C GLY A 606 -3.01 -123.73 79.81
N VAL A 607 -1.75 -123.43 79.49
CA VAL A 607 -1.22 -123.43 78.13
C VAL A 607 -0.89 -124.84 77.68
N THR A 608 -1.27 -125.18 76.45
CA THR A 608 -0.85 -126.43 75.80
C THR A 608 0.06 -126.11 74.62
N VAL A 609 1.32 -126.56 74.67
CA VAL A 609 2.25 -126.49 73.54
C VAL A 609 2.41 -127.90 72.95
N SER A 610 1.84 -128.11 71.77
CA SER A 610 1.96 -129.35 71.02
C SER A 610 3.26 -129.35 70.20
N SER A 611 4.12 -130.36 70.40
CA SER A 611 5.37 -130.56 69.67
C SER A 611 5.54 -132.03 69.29
N ARG A 612 6.20 -132.31 68.16
CA ARG A 612 6.53 -133.68 67.71
C ARG A 612 7.73 -134.27 68.44
N SER A 613 8.77 -133.48 68.68
CA SER A 613 10.09 -133.97 69.09
C SER A 613 10.53 -133.47 70.47
N GLY A 614 9.63 -132.94 71.28
CA GLY A 614 9.91 -132.40 72.62
C GLY A 614 9.84 -130.87 72.70
N LEU A 615 10.06 -130.31 73.88
CA LEU A 615 9.95 -128.86 74.14
C LEU A 615 11.31 -128.15 74.25
N LYS A 616 12.41 -128.85 73.98
CA LYS A 616 13.76 -128.26 73.94
C LYS A 616 14.17 -128.00 72.51
N LEU A 617 14.94 -126.95 72.27
CA LEU A 617 15.61 -126.75 70.98
C LEU A 617 16.81 -127.71 70.86
N ALA A 618 17.18 -128.14 69.65
CA ALA A 618 18.15 -129.23 69.46
C ALA A 618 19.62 -128.88 69.80
N GLY A 619 19.95 -127.60 70.00
CA GLY A 619 21.29 -127.14 70.33
C GLY A 619 21.53 -125.69 69.91
N GLN A 620 22.78 -125.23 69.99
CA GLN A 620 23.14 -123.89 69.50
C GLN A 620 22.85 -123.79 67.99
N TRP A 621 22.25 -122.67 67.59
CA TRP A 621 21.71 -122.35 66.27
C TRP A 621 20.43 -123.09 65.85
N ALA A 622 19.82 -123.87 66.75
CA ALA A 622 18.51 -124.43 66.50
C ALA A 622 17.43 -123.33 66.50
N VAL A 623 16.48 -123.46 65.58
CA VAL A 623 15.35 -122.56 65.39
C VAL A 623 14.06 -123.34 65.54
N ALA A 624 13.14 -122.83 66.36
CA ALA A 624 11.79 -123.35 66.47
C ALA A 624 10.77 -122.21 66.44
N VAL A 625 9.62 -122.45 65.83
CA VAL A 625 8.55 -121.46 65.70
C VAL A 625 7.39 -121.87 66.59
N LEU A 626 6.97 -120.93 67.42
CA LEU A 626 5.71 -120.97 68.15
C LEU A 626 4.62 -120.32 67.31
N ARG A 627 3.53 -121.06 67.07
CA ARG A 627 2.35 -120.53 66.38
C ARG A 627 1.11 -120.72 67.24
N LYS A 628 0.42 -119.62 67.53
CA LYS A 628 -0.83 -119.66 68.29
C LYS A 628 -1.98 -120.20 67.42
N ARG A 629 -2.69 -121.21 67.90
CA ARG A 629 -3.76 -121.91 67.17
C ARG A 629 -5.15 -121.76 67.81
N SER A 630 -5.21 -121.55 69.12
CA SER A 630 -6.42 -121.28 69.88
C SER A 630 -6.08 -120.39 71.09
N THR A 631 -7.04 -120.12 71.98
CA THR A 631 -6.87 -119.26 73.15
C THR A 631 -5.60 -119.59 73.94
N ASP A 632 -5.41 -120.85 74.36
CA ASP A 632 -4.22 -121.31 75.10
C ASP A 632 -3.46 -122.44 74.39
N GLY A 633 -3.80 -122.71 73.13
CA GLY A 633 -3.17 -123.76 72.32
C GLY A 633 -2.13 -123.20 71.35
N TRP A 634 -0.92 -123.75 71.43
CA TRP A 634 0.22 -123.40 70.59
C TRP A 634 0.82 -124.64 69.95
N ILE A 635 1.40 -124.47 68.77
CA ILE A 635 2.25 -125.47 68.14
C ILE A 635 3.69 -124.97 68.20
N LEU A 636 4.60 -125.85 68.61
CA LEU A 636 6.04 -125.67 68.46
C LEU A 636 6.51 -126.58 67.33
N ALA A 637 7.13 -125.99 66.31
CA ALA A 637 7.66 -126.73 65.16
C ALA A 637 9.03 -126.19 64.76
N GLY A 638 9.96 -127.06 64.40
CA GLY A 638 11.32 -126.71 64.03
C GLY A 638 12.32 -127.73 64.54
N ASP A 639 13.55 -127.29 64.75
CA ASP A 639 14.64 -128.14 65.22
C ASP A 639 14.59 -128.32 66.75
N THR A 640 13.80 -129.30 67.18
CA THR A 640 13.52 -129.58 68.59
C THR A 640 13.89 -131.01 68.98
N THR A 641 14.25 -131.21 70.26
CA THR A 641 14.64 -132.50 70.85
C THR A 641 13.97 -132.72 72.22
N THR A 642 14.06 -133.96 72.73
CA THR A 642 13.40 -134.43 73.95
C THR A 642 14.14 -134.05 75.24
#